data_AF-A0A9Q9EV73-F1
#
_entry.id   AF-A0A9Q9EV73-F1
#
_cell.length_a   1.000
_cell.length_b   1.000
_cell.length_c   1.000
_cell.angle_alpha   90.00
_cell.angle_beta   90.00
_cell.angle_gamma   90.00
#
_symmetry.space_group_name_H-M   'P 1'
#
loop_
_entity.id
_entity.type
_entity.pdbx_description
1 polymer ?
#
loop_
_entity_poly.entity_id
_entity_poly.type
_entity_poly.pdbx_seq_one_letter_code
_entity_poly.pdbx_strand_id
1 'polypeptide(L)'
;MGTKVNGLFLHGDGYEGSNNKLKLLIRKGNESEQPHELALTSSGVGTNSTFIGNGGLSTLDGNAMPSDVSNLWTIRYKTDVVVDTGAAVNYTIRLKDKKGLESNTVTSGTQLPHPIIKFTYVHDPDKYITSGIYSTGNDIIAKINETNSTMSNPIKIYTAYEDKVTLEAFGAYGPGVVIRAELDGIPVQYASKIELSANESGADYELKLWVEGGGFTPSKKITYYYKVFNTIKATHSDIPVWGILKKAVNKRNLITIDGTIKASDSPDNNKGEIIIQFGSASRTVSIKGINNAAIDADNKNRIFHMSSKQLTLNLKDITLTNGKADRGGAINCGQGPINFKGGCIISNNTANEEGGAIYGSSSIINFEGGCKISNNTSPKGKDIYLYGNSKLYIKDRMTVDSGNQIYINPSSVDSYSKFYITGEQDITNPINIKIDAADIDDVKNKPIIVGGGYTLTENDIGKFKLDSSHSGFIINLDHEADAALLSEIHNPGSITNWGQLQSAITSAPSGAVIKLGPGTITAGSDSSELTVSGPNKTLTIIGSSSGTTIDADNKHRVFLMKYPHIKLKLKNLTVKNGIVTNKTGAGIKVDSYATGSLTLVDTKVEYNTVKATSGPVQHTGAGIMIENASVKVFIIGGSISNNKIDCSTTTYTSGTEPQGCGLWLGNSSTTVIKGNTTIQSNSYTKRNTGSVTCYGAGIYLNGSSKLTIGESGADDSVSPIISGHSRVSGTTCHGTAIAIAGGRVDWLSGRIINNGGSAQAVYNSGGIFNANSHTAY
;
A
#
# COMPACT_ATOMS: atom_id res chain seq x y z
N MET A 1 9.01 -14.10 -60.61
CA MET A 1 7.60 -14.39 -60.96
C MET A 1 7.58 -15.29 -62.19
N GLY A 2 6.76 -16.34 -62.21
CA GLY A 2 6.57 -17.19 -63.38
C GLY A 2 5.24 -16.87 -64.06
N THR A 3 5.28 -16.23 -65.22
CA THR A 3 4.12 -15.98 -66.08
C THR A 3 4.16 -16.98 -67.24
N LYS A 4 3.16 -17.87 -67.34
CA LYS A 4 2.94 -18.70 -68.52
C LYS A 4 2.43 -17.81 -69.65
N VAL A 5 3.24 -17.58 -70.67
CA VAL A 5 2.84 -16.82 -71.87
C VAL A 5 2.43 -17.81 -72.95
N ASN A 6 1.12 -17.94 -73.19
CA ASN A 6 0.59 -18.57 -74.40
C ASN A 6 0.47 -17.48 -75.47
N GLY A 7 1.49 -17.37 -76.33
CA GLY A 7 1.50 -16.44 -77.47
C GLY A 7 2.11 -17.12 -78.69
N LEU A 8 1.37 -17.12 -79.80
CA LEU A 8 1.75 -17.66 -81.11
C LEU A 8 3.08 -17.05 -81.59
N PHE A 9 4.07 -17.88 -81.94
CA PHE A 9 5.35 -17.42 -82.51
C PHE A 9 5.82 -18.24 -83.71
N LEU A 10 6.07 -17.50 -84.80
CA LEU A 10 6.88 -17.78 -86.00
C LEU A 10 6.68 -19.15 -86.67
N HIS A 11 5.92 -19.16 -87.77
CA HIS A 11 5.98 -20.20 -88.80
C HIS A 11 7.34 -20.06 -89.52
N GLY A 12 8.24 -21.02 -89.32
CA GLY A 12 9.49 -21.10 -90.06
C GLY A 12 9.24 -21.72 -91.43
N ASP A 13 9.23 -20.90 -92.47
CA ASP A 13 9.22 -21.41 -93.83
C ASP A 13 10.61 -21.94 -94.20
N GLY A 14 10.67 -23.24 -94.48
CA GLY A 14 11.62 -23.82 -95.43
C GLY A 14 13.04 -24.11 -94.92
N TYR A 15 13.22 -25.35 -94.47
CA TYR A 15 14.29 -26.28 -94.88
C TYR A 15 15.51 -25.65 -95.60
N GLU A 16 16.51 -25.16 -94.85
CA GLU A 16 17.92 -25.32 -95.23
C GLU A 16 18.75 -25.53 -93.97
N GLY A 17 19.42 -26.69 -93.92
CA GLY A 17 20.29 -27.09 -92.83
C GLY A 17 21.42 -26.10 -92.59
N SER A 18 21.85 -26.03 -91.31
CA SER A 18 23.04 -25.35 -90.75
C SER A 18 22.88 -23.99 -90.05
N ASN A 19 21.68 -23.37 -89.94
CA ASN A 19 21.59 -22.02 -89.33
C ASN A 19 20.36 -21.75 -88.42
N ASN A 20 19.93 -22.73 -87.62
CA ASN A 20 18.79 -22.56 -86.68
C ASN A 20 19.18 -21.82 -85.38
N LYS A 21 19.69 -20.58 -85.50
CA LYS A 21 19.99 -19.72 -84.35
C LYS A 21 18.89 -18.67 -84.16
N LEU A 22 18.20 -18.72 -83.02
CA LEU A 22 17.31 -17.65 -82.57
C LEU A 22 18.09 -16.72 -81.63
N LYS A 23 17.81 -15.43 -81.69
CA LYS A 23 18.30 -14.46 -80.72
C LYS A 23 17.17 -14.12 -79.75
N LEU A 24 17.39 -14.39 -78.47
CA LEU A 24 16.53 -13.87 -77.41
C LEU A 24 16.93 -12.42 -77.15
N LEU A 25 16.02 -11.52 -77.50
CA LEU A 25 16.18 -10.09 -77.28
C LEU A 25 15.41 -9.69 -76.03
N ILE A 26 16.14 -9.28 -75.01
CA ILE A 26 15.60 -8.68 -73.80
C ILE A 26 15.94 -7.19 -73.86
N ARG A 27 14.95 -6.34 -73.59
CA ARG A 27 15.18 -4.90 -73.46
C ARG A 27 14.75 -4.44 -72.07
N LYS A 28 15.62 -3.66 -71.42
CA LYS A 28 15.33 -2.89 -70.22
C LYS A 28 14.87 -1.51 -70.69
N GLY A 29 13.56 -1.26 -70.73
CA GLY A 29 13.02 -0.03 -71.30
C GLY A 29 13.33 0.09 -72.80
N ASN A 30 13.96 1.19 -73.22
CA ASN A 30 14.36 1.42 -74.62
C ASN A 30 15.78 0.95 -74.94
N GLU A 31 16.54 0.50 -73.93
CA GLU A 31 17.92 0.06 -74.12
C GLU A 31 17.93 -1.40 -74.57
N SER A 32 18.67 -1.67 -75.64
CA SER A 32 18.86 -3.02 -76.18
C SER A 32 20.10 -3.62 -75.53
N GLU A 33 19.93 -4.73 -74.83
CA GLU A 33 21.06 -5.50 -74.31
C GLU A 33 21.57 -6.51 -75.35
N GLN A 34 22.72 -7.12 -75.04
CA GLN A 34 23.36 -8.10 -75.93
C GLN A 34 22.40 -9.27 -76.18
N PRO A 35 22.14 -9.63 -77.46
CA PRO A 35 21.24 -10.74 -77.77
C PRO A 35 21.85 -12.07 -77.32
N HIS A 36 21.05 -12.90 -76.66
CA HIS A 36 21.46 -14.26 -76.31
C HIS A 36 21.18 -15.22 -77.47
N GLU A 37 22.14 -16.11 -77.79
CA GLU A 37 22.00 -17.07 -78.88
C GLU A 37 21.39 -18.39 -78.39
N LEU A 38 20.24 -18.73 -78.95
CA LEU A 38 19.57 -20.03 -78.82
C LEU A 38 19.85 -20.84 -80.08
N ALA A 39 20.64 -21.91 -79.99
CA ALA A 39 20.83 -22.82 -81.12
C ALA A 39 19.84 -23.97 -81.04
N LEU A 40 19.03 -24.14 -82.09
CA LEU A 40 18.08 -25.23 -82.20
C LEU A 40 18.64 -26.37 -83.04
N THR A 41 18.28 -27.61 -82.70
CA THR A 41 18.55 -28.78 -83.54
C THR A 41 17.62 -28.78 -84.76
N SER A 42 17.98 -29.54 -85.80
CA SER A 42 17.23 -29.62 -87.07
C SER A 42 15.79 -30.16 -86.92
N SER A 43 15.43 -30.74 -85.78
CA SER A 43 14.10 -31.29 -85.47
C SER A 43 13.32 -30.50 -84.41
N GLY A 44 13.81 -29.34 -83.99
CA GLY A 44 13.35 -28.65 -82.77
C GLY A 44 12.08 -27.79 -82.86
N VAL A 45 11.51 -27.59 -84.05
CA VAL A 45 10.31 -26.77 -84.24
C VAL A 45 9.14 -27.69 -84.59
N GLY A 46 8.27 -27.96 -83.61
CA GLY A 46 7.08 -28.78 -83.83
C GLY A 46 6.10 -28.08 -84.77
N THR A 47 5.54 -28.83 -85.73
CA THR A 47 4.56 -28.33 -86.71
C THR A 47 3.18 -28.02 -86.11
N ASN A 48 2.96 -28.27 -84.82
CA ASN A 48 1.70 -28.04 -84.12
C ASN A 48 1.88 -27.04 -82.96
N SER A 49 1.78 -25.76 -83.29
CA SER A 49 1.27 -24.62 -82.51
C SER A 49 1.61 -24.41 -81.02
N THR A 50 2.54 -25.11 -80.35
CA THR A 50 3.08 -24.71 -79.02
C THR A 50 4.26 -25.59 -78.58
N PHE A 51 5.37 -24.97 -78.17
CA PHE A 51 6.63 -25.50 -77.60
C PHE A 51 7.77 -25.91 -78.57
N ILE A 52 8.98 -25.37 -78.28
CA ILE A 52 10.26 -25.99 -78.65
C ILE A 52 10.34 -27.32 -77.90
N GLY A 53 10.44 -28.44 -78.61
CA GLY A 53 10.49 -29.77 -78.00
C GLY A 53 11.76 -30.00 -77.18
N ASN A 54 11.75 -30.95 -76.24
CA ASN A 54 12.89 -31.28 -75.36
C ASN A 54 14.21 -31.51 -76.11
N GLY A 55 14.17 -32.16 -77.27
CA GLY A 55 15.35 -32.38 -78.13
C GLY A 55 15.69 -31.21 -79.05
N GLY A 56 14.98 -30.08 -78.95
CA GLY A 56 15.01 -28.99 -79.91
C GLY A 56 16.06 -27.91 -79.65
N LEU A 57 16.61 -27.83 -78.44
CA LEU A 57 17.61 -26.81 -78.04
C LEU A 57 18.95 -27.49 -77.79
N SER A 58 19.96 -27.20 -78.63
CA SER A 58 21.29 -27.83 -78.52
C SER A 58 22.25 -27.04 -77.64
N THR A 59 22.24 -25.71 -77.74
CA THR A 59 23.06 -24.83 -76.90
C THR A 59 22.35 -23.52 -76.56
N LEU A 60 22.74 -22.92 -75.44
CA LEU A 60 22.40 -21.55 -75.05
C LEU A 60 23.71 -20.78 -74.78
N ASP A 61 23.91 -19.70 -75.53
CA ASP A 61 25.16 -18.91 -75.52
C ASP A 61 26.41 -19.78 -75.67
N GLY A 62 26.33 -20.81 -76.52
CA GLY A 62 27.43 -21.74 -76.80
C GLY A 62 27.63 -22.86 -75.77
N ASN A 63 26.90 -22.85 -74.65
CA ASN A 63 26.96 -23.91 -73.66
C ASN A 63 25.95 -25.02 -73.97
N ALA A 64 26.40 -26.28 -73.90
CA ALA A 64 25.54 -27.44 -74.10
C ALA A 64 24.46 -27.54 -73.03
N MET A 65 23.24 -27.89 -73.43
CA MET A 65 22.17 -28.19 -72.47
C MET A 65 22.52 -29.45 -71.65
N PRO A 66 22.21 -29.49 -70.33
CA PRO A 66 22.39 -30.69 -69.51
C PRO A 66 21.64 -31.90 -70.09
N SER A 67 22.15 -33.11 -69.92
CA SER A 67 21.58 -34.34 -70.51
C SER A 67 20.25 -34.78 -69.89
N ASP A 68 19.89 -34.27 -68.71
CA ASP A 68 18.89 -34.88 -67.83
C ASP A 68 17.56 -34.09 -67.74
N VAL A 69 17.27 -33.26 -68.75
CA VAL A 69 16.09 -32.40 -68.72
C VAL A 69 14.83 -33.22 -69.04
N SER A 70 13.97 -33.44 -68.03
CA SER A 70 12.71 -34.18 -68.18
C SER A 70 11.67 -33.45 -69.06
N ASN A 71 10.68 -34.21 -69.53
CA ASN A 71 9.66 -33.84 -70.53
C ASN A 71 8.77 -32.62 -70.18
N LEU A 72 8.92 -32.02 -68.99
CA LEU A 72 8.28 -30.77 -68.58
C LEU A 72 9.35 -29.85 -68.00
N TRP A 73 10.05 -29.18 -68.89
CA TRP A 73 11.08 -28.22 -68.52
C TRP A 73 10.54 -26.80 -68.62
N THR A 74 10.94 -25.96 -67.66
CA THR A 74 10.81 -24.51 -67.73
C THR A 74 12.22 -23.96 -67.80
N ILE A 75 12.57 -23.27 -68.89
CA ILE A 75 13.81 -22.49 -68.93
C ILE A 75 13.71 -21.39 -67.88
N ARG A 76 14.52 -21.48 -66.82
CA ARG A 76 14.77 -20.37 -65.91
C ARG A 76 16.18 -19.89 -66.19
N TYR A 77 16.30 -18.86 -67.02
CA TYR A 77 17.58 -18.25 -67.34
C TYR A 77 17.88 -17.12 -66.35
N LYS A 78 19.05 -17.18 -65.70
CA LYS A 78 19.57 -16.07 -64.92
C LYS A 78 20.17 -15.08 -65.93
N THR A 79 19.45 -14.02 -66.21
CA THR A 79 19.85 -13.03 -67.22
C THR A 79 21.02 -12.16 -66.77
N ASP A 80 21.38 -12.18 -65.47
CA ASP A 80 22.26 -11.22 -64.80
C ASP A 80 21.87 -9.74 -65.02
N VAL A 81 20.70 -9.49 -65.61
CA VAL A 81 20.09 -8.18 -65.79
C VAL A 81 19.57 -7.71 -64.45
N VAL A 82 20.11 -6.60 -63.95
CA VAL A 82 19.67 -5.99 -62.71
C VAL A 82 18.22 -5.54 -62.86
N VAL A 83 17.32 -6.24 -62.15
CA VAL A 83 15.93 -5.81 -62.00
C VAL A 83 15.93 -4.58 -61.11
N ASP A 84 15.54 -3.44 -61.69
CA ASP A 84 15.54 -2.18 -60.98
C ASP A 84 14.49 -2.22 -59.86
N THR A 85 14.92 -2.05 -58.62
CA THR A 85 14.04 -2.06 -57.45
C THR A 85 13.45 -0.69 -57.15
N GLY A 86 13.90 0.39 -57.82
CA GLY A 86 13.48 1.76 -57.53
C GLY A 86 12.78 2.50 -58.67
N ALA A 87 12.99 2.09 -59.93
CA ALA A 87 12.30 2.64 -61.10
C ALA A 87 11.52 1.55 -61.82
N ALA A 88 10.26 1.81 -62.22
CA ALA A 88 9.55 0.80 -62.99
C ALA A 88 10.09 0.77 -64.42
N VAL A 89 10.54 -0.41 -64.82
CA VAL A 89 11.11 -0.64 -66.15
C VAL A 89 10.27 -1.71 -66.83
N ASN A 90 9.76 -1.38 -68.01
CA ASN A 90 9.13 -2.37 -68.87
C ASN A 90 10.22 -3.24 -69.47
N TYR A 91 10.11 -4.55 -69.21
CA TYR A 91 10.93 -5.54 -69.88
C TYR A 91 10.15 -6.08 -71.05
N THR A 92 10.70 -5.90 -72.24
CA THR A 92 10.15 -6.50 -73.45
C THR A 92 11.00 -7.68 -73.87
N ILE A 93 10.34 -8.82 -74.13
CA ILE A 93 10.97 -10.05 -74.59
C ILE A 93 10.41 -10.38 -75.97
N ARG A 94 11.31 -10.65 -76.91
CA ARG A 94 10.96 -11.18 -78.24
C ARG A 94 12.07 -12.06 -78.78
N LEU A 95 11.70 -13.00 -79.64
CA LEU A 95 12.64 -13.84 -80.37
C LEU A 95 12.85 -13.24 -81.76
N LYS A 96 14.10 -13.22 -82.23
CA LYS A 96 14.45 -12.78 -83.58
C LYS A 96 15.26 -13.85 -84.28
N ASP A 97 14.86 -14.23 -85.50
CA ASP A 97 15.66 -15.13 -86.31
C ASP A 97 16.80 -14.40 -87.05
N LYS A 98 17.69 -15.15 -87.70
CA LYS A 98 18.82 -14.60 -88.47
C LYS A 98 18.39 -13.84 -89.73
N LYS A 99 17.20 -14.12 -90.28
CA LYS A 99 16.62 -13.44 -91.46
C LYS A 99 15.92 -12.13 -91.10
N GLY A 100 15.79 -11.84 -89.80
CA GLY A 100 15.24 -10.60 -89.27
C GLY A 100 13.76 -10.68 -88.90
N LEU A 101 13.12 -11.86 -88.99
CA LEU A 101 11.73 -12.05 -88.56
C LEU A 101 11.67 -12.09 -87.03
N GLU A 102 10.73 -11.31 -86.50
CA GLU A 102 10.56 -11.11 -85.06
C GLU A 102 9.24 -11.72 -84.58
N SER A 103 9.32 -12.34 -83.42
CA SER A 103 8.18 -12.78 -82.65
C SER A 103 7.42 -11.54 -82.12
N ASN A 104 6.10 -11.62 -81.93
CA ASN A 104 5.36 -10.65 -81.10
C ASN A 104 6.11 -10.29 -79.80
N THR A 105 6.10 -9.01 -79.45
CA THR A 105 6.76 -8.53 -78.25
C THR A 105 5.91 -8.84 -77.02
N VAL A 106 6.47 -9.59 -76.08
CA VAL A 106 5.88 -9.78 -74.75
C VAL A 106 6.41 -8.68 -73.85
N THR A 107 5.53 -7.86 -73.30
CA THR A 107 5.91 -6.77 -72.40
C THR A 107 5.43 -7.09 -70.99
N SER A 108 6.33 -6.99 -70.00
CA SER A 108 6.01 -7.09 -68.59
C SER A 108 6.73 -5.97 -67.83
N GLY A 109 5.96 -5.15 -67.10
CA GLY A 109 6.52 -4.13 -66.22
C GLY A 109 6.96 -4.71 -64.88
N THR A 110 7.93 -4.08 -64.21
CA THR A 110 8.09 -4.21 -62.76
C THR A 110 6.94 -3.47 -62.06
N GLN A 111 6.29 -4.08 -61.05
CA GLN A 111 5.37 -3.33 -60.19
C GLN A 111 6.19 -2.51 -59.19
N LEU A 112 5.72 -1.30 -58.86
CA LEU A 112 6.34 -0.52 -57.78
C LEU A 112 6.32 -1.37 -56.48
N PRO A 113 7.46 -1.56 -55.81
CA PRO A 113 7.48 -2.27 -54.55
C PRO A 113 6.71 -1.47 -53.51
N HIS A 114 6.01 -2.19 -52.64
CA HIS A 114 5.29 -1.57 -51.54
C HIS A 114 6.26 -0.88 -50.57
N PRO A 115 5.85 0.27 -50.01
CA PRO A 115 6.64 0.91 -48.97
C PRO A 115 6.71 0.02 -47.73
N ILE A 116 7.82 0.08 -47.01
CA ILE A 116 8.02 -0.59 -45.71
C ILE A 116 7.93 0.43 -44.58
N ILE A 117 7.69 -0.04 -43.36
CA ILE A 117 7.63 0.78 -42.15
C ILE A 117 8.94 0.67 -41.35
N LYS A 118 9.42 1.81 -40.86
CA LYS A 118 10.52 1.97 -39.89
C LYS A 118 10.08 2.86 -38.74
N PHE A 119 10.91 2.99 -37.70
CA PHE A 119 10.71 4.01 -36.66
C PHE A 119 11.57 5.25 -36.94
N THR A 120 10.97 6.44 -36.86
CA THR A 120 11.61 7.71 -37.28
C THR A 120 12.83 8.11 -36.42
N TYR A 121 12.83 7.81 -35.11
CA TYR A 121 13.86 8.26 -34.15
C TYR A 121 14.61 7.13 -33.46
N VAL A 122 14.39 5.89 -33.88
CA VAL A 122 15.08 4.74 -33.30
C VAL A 122 16.30 4.46 -34.16
N HIS A 123 17.44 5.05 -33.79
CA HIS A 123 18.71 4.87 -34.51
C HIS A 123 19.22 3.42 -34.52
N ASP A 124 18.70 2.59 -33.61
CA ASP A 124 19.05 1.17 -33.45
C ASP A 124 17.92 0.44 -32.69
N PRO A 125 16.94 -0.14 -33.39
CA PRO A 125 15.81 -0.84 -32.78
C PRO A 125 16.21 -2.15 -32.08
N ASP A 126 17.42 -2.66 -32.34
CA ASP A 126 17.99 -3.81 -31.65
C ASP A 126 18.36 -3.45 -30.19
N LYS A 127 18.41 -2.14 -29.85
CA LYS A 127 18.63 -1.65 -28.49
C LYS A 127 17.33 -1.21 -27.82
N TYR A 128 16.51 -2.20 -27.44
CA TYR A 128 15.24 -2.02 -26.72
C TYR A 128 15.30 -1.04 -25.53
N ILE A 129 16.39 -1.01 -24.77
CA ILE A 129 16.58 -0.08 -23.62
C ILE A 129 16.78 1.35 -24.09
N THR A 130 17.39 1.56 -25.26
CA THR A 130 17.62 2.91 -25.76
C THR A 130 16.30 3.54 -26.18
N SER A 131 15.50 2.81 -26.95
CA SER A 131 14.22 3.26 -27.49
C SER A 131 13.06 3.18 -26.49
N GLY A 132 13.03 2.14 -25.65
CA GLY A 132 11.86 1.79 -24.83
C GLY A 132 10.69 1.26 -25.66
N ILE A 133 10.91 0.95 -26.93
CA ILE A 133 9.89 0.48 -27.88
C ILE A 133 10.15 -0.99 -28.21
N TYR A 134 9.12 -1.83 -28.09
CA TYR A 134 9.24 -3.27 -28.32
C TYR A 134 7.87 -3.91 -28.64
N SER A 135 7.88 -5.20 -29.02
CA SER A 135 6.67 -6.03 -29.21
C SER A 135 6.76 -7.31 -28.39
N THR A 136 5.73 -8.15 -28.44
CA THR A 136 5.76 -9.48 -27.80
C THR A 136 6.60 -10.53 -28.55
N GLY A 137 7.20 -10.20 -29.71
CA GLY A 137 8.09 -11.08 -30.47
C GLY A 137 9.55 -10.61 -30.46
N ASN A 138 10.46 -11.45 -30.97
CA ASN A 138 11.91 -11.29 -30.79
C ASN A 138 12.55 -10.20 -31.68
N ASP A 139 11.81 -9.70 -32.67
CA ASP A 139 12.24 -8.62 -33.58
C ASP A 139 11.06 -7.69 -33.89
N ILE A 140 11.09 -6.48 -33.34
CA ILE A 140 10.07 -5.46 -33.57
C ILE A 140 10.06 -5.00 -35.04
N ILE A 141 11.18 -4.97 -35.73
CA ILE A 141 11.27 -4.48 -37.12
C ILE A 141 10.63 -5.46 -38.10
N ALA A 142 10.86 -6.76 -37.91
CA ALA A 142 10.10 -7.77 -38.64
C ALA A 142 8.60 -7.66 -38.32
N LYS A 143 8.25 -7.45 -37.04
CA LYS A 143 6.86 -7.47 -36.58
C LYS A 143 6.03 -6.29 -37.09
N ILE A 144 6.57 -5.08 -37.14
CA ILE A 144 5.83 -3.88 -37.62
C ILE A 144 5.49 -3.92 -39.11
N ASN A 145 6.18 -4.77 -39.88
CA ASN A 145 5.96 -4.97 -41.31
C ASN A 145 5.11 -6.20 -41.63
N GLU A 146 4.51 -6.87 -40.63
CA GLU A 146 3.70 -8.07 -40.84
C GLU A 146 2.37 -7.76 -41.56
N THR A 147 2.23 -8.21 -42.81
CA THR A 147 1.13 -7.84 -43.71
C THR A 147 -0.15 -8.65 -43.52
N ASN A 148 -0.15 -9.63 -42.61
CA ASN A 148 -1.30 -10.48 -42.26
C ASN A 148 -2.10 -9.97 -41.04
N SER A 149 -1.79 -8.77 -40.54
CA SER A 149 -2.48 -8.18 -39.39
C SER A 149 -3.96 -7.92 -39.69
N THR A 150 -4.81 -8.01 -38.66
CA THR A 150 -6.27 -7.77 -38.75
C THR A 150 -6.74 -7.00 -37.52
N MET A 151 -7.94 -6.40 -37.55
CA MET A 151 -8.50 -5.77 -36.35
C MET A 151 -8.58 -6.72 -35.14
N SER A 152 -8.86 -8.00 -35.37
CA SER A 152 -8.90 -9.03 -34.32
C SER A 152 -7.52 -9.50 -33.85
N ASN A 153 -6.48 -9.31 -34.67
CA ASN A 153 -5.10 -9.67 -34.36
C ASN A 153 -4.16 -8.55 -34.82
N PRO A 154 -4.17 -7.40 -34.12
CA PRO A 154 -3.33 -6.26 -34.48
C PRO A 154 -1.89 -6.49 -34.03
N ILE A 155 -0.95 -5.81 -34.69
CA ILE A 155 0.43 -5.73 -34.28
C ILE A 155 0.52 -4.90 -32.99
N LYS A 156 0.95 -5.53 -31.90
CA LYS A 156 1.05 -4.88 -30.59
C LYS A 156 2.42 -4.21 -30.43
N ILE A 157 2.41 -2.91 -30.15
CA ILE A 157 3.60 -2.10 -29.91
C ILE A 157 3.53 -1.54 -28.49
N TYR A 158 4.60 -1.66 -27.73
CA TYR A 158 4.73 -1.14 -26.39
C TYR A 158 5.74 0.00 -26.38
N THR A 159 5.40 1.12 -25.76
CA THR A 159 6.32 2.26 -25.53
C THR A 159 6.41 2.56 -24.03
N ALA A 160 7.63 2.51 -23.49
CA ALA A 160 7.89 2.68 -22.07
C ALA A 160 8.18 4.12 -21.67
N TYR A 161 8.59 4.98 -22.61
CA TYR A 161 9.14 6.32 -22.32
C TYR A 161 8.25 7.48 -22.77
N GLU A 162 7.38 7.26 -23.75
CA GLU A 162 6.50 8.28 -24.32
C GLU A 162 5.06 7.78 -24.44
N ASP A 163 4.11 8.68 -24.62
CA ASP A 163 2.70 8.38 -24.87
C ASP A 163 2.37 8.29 -26.38
N LYS A 164 3.38 8.03 -27.19
CA LYS A 164 3.26 7.80 -28.64
C LYS A 164 4.42 7.00 -29.19
N VAL A 165 4.25 6.50 -30.41
CA VAL A 165 5.32 6.01 -31.28
C VAL A 165 5.25 6.74 -32.62
N THR A 166 6.40 6.94 -33.27
CA THR A 166 6.45 7.59 -34.58
C THR A 166 7.01 6.60 -35.61
N LEU A 167 6.21 6.33 -36.63
CA LEU A 167 6.56 5.48 -37.77
C LEU A 167 6.96 6.33 -38.97
N GLU A 168 7.84 5.78 -39.81
CA GLU A 168 8.25 6.32 -41.10
C GLU A 168 7.91 5.28 -42.18
N ALA A 169 7.10 5.66 -43.16
CA ALA A 169 6.96 4.89 -44.39
C ALA A 169 8.14 5.20 -45.32
N PHE A 170 8.86 4.15 -45.68
CA PHE A 170 10.15 4.22 -46.36
C PHE A 170 10.15 3.38 -47.64
N GLY A 171 10.82 3.88 -48.68
CA GLY A 171 11.17 3.12 -49.87
C GLY A 171 12.04 3.95 -50.82
N ALA A 172 12.90 3.27 -51.58
CA ALA A 172 13.78 3.92 -52.56
C ALA A 172 13.05 4.02 -53.90
N TYR A 173 12.58 5.20 -54.25
CA TYR A 173 11.81 5.43 -55.49
C TYR A 173 12.44 6.53 -56.34
N GLY A 174 12.29 6.38 -57.67
CA GLY A 174 12.72 7.40 -58.63
C GLY A 174 11.98 8.74 -58.49
N PRO A 175 12.49 9.81 -59.14
CA PRO A 175 11.89 11.15 -59.08
C PRO A 175 10.43 11.13 -59.56
N GLY A 176 9.55 11.83 -58.83
CA GLY A 176 8.12 11.96 -59.15
C GLY A 176 7.21 10.85 -58.58
N VAL A 177 7.76 9.84 -57.90
CA VAL A 177 7.01 8.84 -57.13
C VAL A 177 6.87 9.28 -55.68
N VAL A 178 5.68 9.14 -55.10
CA VAL A 178 5.37 9.55 -53.73
C VAL A 178 4.77 8.40 -52.93
N ILE A 179 5.17 8.30 -51.66
CA ILE A 179 4.53 7.41 -50.68
C ILE A 179 3.28 8.09 -50.17
N ARG A 180 2.17 7.36 -50.16
CA ARG A 180 0.90 7.77 -49.58
C ARG A 180 0.57 6.92 -48.37
N ALA A 181 0.01 7.57 -47.37
CA ALA A 181 -0.45 6.94 -46.15
C ALA A 181 -1.82 7.49 -45.75
N GLU A 182 -2.66 6.62 -45.21
CA GLU A 182 -3.97 6.94 -44.64
C GLU A 182 -4.05 6.27 -43.27
N LEU A 183 -4.28 7.05 -42.21
CA LEU A 183 -4.43 6.57 -40.84
C LEU A 183 -5.89 6.74 -40.43
N ASP A 184 -6.57 5.65 -40.11
CA ASP A 184 -7.99 5.61 -39.74
C ASP A 184 -8.91 6.34 -40.73
N GLY A 185 -8.66 6.17 -42.02
CA GLY A 185 -9.43 6.84 -43.08
C GLY A 185 -8.98 8.27 -43.41
N ILE A 186 -8.01 8.83 -42.67
CA ILE A 186 -7.54 10.21 -42.84
C ILE A 186 -6.18 10.22 -43.57
N PRO A 187 -6.03 10.95 -44.69
CA PRO A 187 -4.75 11.09 -45.38
C PRO A 187 -3.67 11.70 -44.48
N VAL A 188 -2.51 11.06 -44.39
CA VAL A 188 -1.35 11.56 -43.64
C VAL A 188 -0.57 12.56 -44.51
N GLN A 189 -0.32 13.75 -43.99
CA GLN A 189 0.37 14.83 -44.71
C GLN A 189 1.82 14.47 -45.09
N TYR A 190 2.55 13.84 -44.16
CA TYR A 190 3.94 13.44 -44.33
C TYR A 190 4.11 11.96 -44.00
N ALA A 191 4.21 11.11 -45.02
CA ALA A 191 4.41 9.67 -44.82
C ALA A 191 5.71 9.31 -44.08
N SER A 192 6.68 10.24 -44.01
CA SER A 192 7.90 10.11 -43.22
C SER A 192 7.69 10.29 -41.71
N LYS A 193 6.49 10.70 -41.28
CA LYS A 193 6.16 10.93 -39.88
C LYS A 193 4.69 10.61 -39.59
N ILE A 194 4.43 9.37 -39.20
CA ILE A 194 3.11 8.86 -38.80
C ILE A 194 3.12 8.68 -37.28
N GLU A 195 2.42 9.55 -36.55
CA GLU A 195 2.35 9.47 -35.08
C GLU A 195 1.17 8.61 -34.64
N LEU A 196 1.44 7.58 -33.82
CA LEU A 196 0.43 6.74 -33.18
C LEU A 196 0.45 7.01 -31.68
N SER A 197 -0.58 7.61 -31.13
CA SER A 197 -0.74 7.79 -29.68
C SER A 197 -0.92 6.46 -28.96
N ALA A 198 -0.45 6.37 -27.72
CA ALA A 198 -0.52 5.17 -26.90
C ALA A 198 -1.42 5.41 -25.68
N ASN A 199 -2.09 4.35 -25.21
CA ASN A 199 -2.84 4.39 -23.95
C ASN A 199 -2.72 3.05 -23.20
N GLU A 200 -3.19 2.97 -21.95
CA GLU A 200 -3.01 1.81 -21.07
C GLU A 200 -3.69 0.55 -21.63
N SER A 201 -4.86 0.71 -22.27
CA SER A 201 -5.66 -0.37 -22.87
C SER A 201 -5.23 -0.76 -24.29
N GLY A 202 -4.31 0.00 -24.89
CA GLY A 202 -3.89 -0.10 -26.28
C GLY A 202 -4.82 0.65 -27.23
N ALA A 203 -4.29 1.68 -27.90
CA ALA A 203 -4.99 2.43 -28.95
C ALA A 203 -4.93 1.66 -30.28
N ASP A 204 -6.09 1.42 -30.89
CA ASP A 204 -6.21 0.70 -32.15
C ASP A 204 -6.06 1.67 -33.35
N TYR A 205 -5.38 1.21 -34.41
CA TYR A 205 -5.16 1.98 -35.63
C TYR A 205 -5.25 1.10 -36.87
N GLU A 206 -5.80 1.66 -37.95
CA GLU A 206 -5.71 1.14 -39.32
C GLU A 206 -4.81 2.05 -40.16
N LEU A 207 -3.64 1.55 -40.58
CA LEU A 207 -2.72 2.26 -41.45
C LEU A 207 -2.73 1.64 -42.85
N LYS A 208 -3.12 2.41 -43.86
CA LYS A 208 -3.01 2.02 -45.27
C LYS A 208 -1.84 2.71 -45.95
N LEU A 209 -1.02 1.96 -46.67
CA LEU A 209 0.15 2.48 -47.41
C LEU A 209 0.12 2.04 -48.87
N TRP A 210 0.50 2.96 -49.76
CA TRP A 210 0.77 2.67 -51.17
C TRP A 210 1.73 3.68 -51.75
N VAL A 211 2.17 3.44 -52.98
CA VAL A 211 2.97 4.39 -53.76
C VAL A 211 2.30 4.68 -55.09
N GLU A 212 2.39 5.92 -55.53
CA GLU A 212 1.81 6.42 -56.76
C GLU A 212 2.68 7.54 -57.36
N GLY A 213 2.38 7.96 -58.59
CA GLY A 213 3.14 9.00 -59.29
C GLY A 213 4.14 8.43 -60.29
N GLY A 214 4.98 9.30 -60.87
CA GLY A 214 6.01 8.93 -61.84
C GLY A 214 5.50 8.29 -63.15
N GLY A 215 4.19 8.40 -63.45
CA GLY A 215 3.57 7.73 -64.61
C GLY A 215 3.26 6.24 -64.41
N PHE A 216 3.40 5.72 -63.19
CA PHE A 216 3.13 4.32 -62.86
C PHE A 216 1.69 4.09 -62.41
N THR A 217 1.19 2.87 -62.61
CA THR A 217 -0.02 2.41 -61.90
C THR A 217 0.28 2.34 -60.40
N PRO A 218 -0.60 2.85 -59.50
CA PRO A 218 -0.39 2.76 -58.07
C PRO A 218 -0.12 1.33 -57.61
N SER A 219 0.77 1.16 -56.62
CA SER A 219 0.98 -0.15 -56.01
C SER A 219 -0.29 -0.62 -55.27
N LYS A 220 -0.39 -1.93 -55.04
CA LYS A 220 -1.47 -2.48 -54.21
C LYS A 220 -1.43 -1.83 -52.81
N LYS A 221 -2.56 -1.31 -52.33
CA LYS A 221 -2.67 -0.81 -50.96
C LYS A 221 -2.41 -1.94 -49.96
N ILE A 222 -1.45 -1.75 -49.06
CA ILE A 222 -1.25 -2.62 -47.90
C ILE A 222 -1.97 -1.97 -46.71
N THR A 223 -2.64 -2.78 -45.90
CA THR A 223 -3.30 -2.34 -44.66
C THR A 223 -2.63 -3.03 -43.48
N TYR A 224 -2.27 -2.25 -42.47
CA TYR A 224 -1.73 -2.70 -41.21
C TYR A 224 -2.68 -2.33 -40.08
N TYR A 225 -2.91 -3.25 -39.16
CA TYR A 225 -3.65 -2.98 -37.93
C TYR A 225 -2.68 -2.96 -36.76
N TYR A 226 -2.57 -1.82 -36.08
CA TYR A 226 -1.70 -1.64 -34.92
C TYR A 226 -2.52 -1.48 -33.65
N LYS A 227 -1.95 -1.91 -32.51
CA LYS A 227 -2.44 -1.60 -31.18
C LYS A 227 -1.28 -1.12 -30.30
N VAL A 228 -1.32 0.14 -29.89
CA VAL A 228 -0.18 0.81 -29.23
C VAL A 228 -0.44 1.07 -27.75
N PHE A 229 0.42 0.50 -26.91
CA PHE A 229 0.33 0.54 -25.45
C PHE A 229 1.40 1.44 -24.84
N ASN A 230 1.05 2.21 -23.79
CA ASN A 230 2.02 2.94 -22.96
C ASN A 230 2.38 2.20 -21.65
N THR A 231 2.07 0.89 -21.63
CA THR A 231 2.30 -0.06 -20.54
C THR A 231 3.61 -0.80 -20.76
N ILE A 232 4.36 -1.08 -19.69
CA ILE A 232 5.52 -1.97 -19.73
C ILE A 232 5.01 -3.40 -19.50
N LYS A 233 4.86 -4.15 -20.59
CA LYS A 233 4.49 -5.56 -20.55
C LYS A 233 5.71 -6.45 -20.36
N ALA A 234 5.60 -7.45 -19.49
CA ALA A 234 6.52 -8.57 -19.41
C ALA A 234 6.39 -9.46 -20.67
N THR A 235 7.51 -9.74 -21.33
CA THR A 235 7.53 -10.40 -22.65
C THR A 235 8.60 -11.49 -22.72
N HIS A 236 8.93 -11.92 -23.94
CA HIS A 236 9.99 -12.89 -24.24
C HIS A 236 11.31 -12.54 -23.55
N SER A 237 12.08 -13.56 -23.16
CA SER A 237 13.34 -13.44 -22.40
C SER A 237 14.41 -12.57 -23.07
N ASP A 238 14.32 -12.43 -24.39
CA ASP A 238 15.30 -11.70 -25.21
C ASP A 238 15.10 -10.18 -25.14
N ILE A 239 13.95 -9.74 -24.61
CA ILE A 239 13.68 -8.31 -24.41
C ILE A 239 14.09 -7.95 -22.98
N PRO A 240 15.04 -7.01 -22.79
CA PRO A 240 15.55 -6.65 -21.47
C PRO A 240 14.59 -5.71 -20.72
N VAL A 241 13.39 -6.21 -20.40
CA VAL A 241 12.29 -5.41 -19.80
C VAL A 241 12.69 -4.82 -18.45
N TRP A 242 13.56 -5.48 -17.67
CA TRP A 242 14.11 -4.89 -16.44
C TRP A 242 14.94 -3.64 -16.75
N GLY A 243 15.81 -3.72 -17.76
CA GLY A 243 16.59 -2.58 -18.25
C GLY A 243 15.72 -1.45 -18.80
N ILE A 244 14.61 -1.80 -19.48
CA ILE A 244 13.61 -0.83 -19.94
C ILE A 244 12.98 -0.10 -18.76
N LEU A 245 12.54 -0.83 -17.73
CA LEU A 245 11.94 -0.26 -16.51
C LEU A 245 12.92 0.66 -15.77
N LYS A 246 14.19 0.26 -15.62
CA LYS A 246 15.25 1.08 -15.00
C LYS A 246 15.37 2.47 -15.64
N LYS A 247 15.22 2.56 -16.96
CA LYS A 247 15.25 3.84 -17.67
C LYS A 247 13.91 4.56 -17.62
N ALA A 248 12.79 3.82 -17.67
CA ALA A 248 11.44 4.38 -17.63
C ALA A 248 11.18 5.21 -16.36
N VAL A 249 11.61 4.72 -15.18
CA VAL A 249 11.44 5.43 -13.91
C VAL A 249 12.11 6.81 -13.85
N ASN A 250 13.04 7.09 -14.77
CA ASN A 250 13.74 8.37 -14.91
C ASN A 250 13.24 9.21 -16.11
N LYS A 251 12.34 8.64 -16.94
CA LYS A 251 11.74 9.31 -18.10
C LYS A 251 10.28 9.69 -17.91
N ARG A 252 9.53 8.93 -17.09
CA ARG A 252 8.09 9.14 -16.85
C ARG A 252 7.75 9.22 -15.37
N ASN A 253 6.63 9.88 -15.07
CA ASN A 253 6.06 9.97 -13.73
C ASN A 253 4.99 8.91 -13.46
N LEU A 254 4.36 8.36 -14.50
CA LEU A 254 3.37 7.29 -14.40
C LEU A 254 3.81 6.12 -15.26
N ILE A 255 3.86 4.94 -14.65
CA ILE A 255 4.27 3.69 -15.29
C ILE A 255 3.25 2.62 -14.92
N THR A 256 2.70 1.95 -15.93
CA THR A 256 1.86 0.77 -15.73
C THR A 256 2.65 -0.47 -16.11
N ILE A 257 2.59 -1.52 -15.29
CA ILE A 257 3.25 -2.81 -15.52
C ILE A 257 2.19 -3.89 -15.73
N ASP A 258 2.42 -4.75 -16.72
CA ASP A 258 1.60 -5.93 -17.00
C ASP A 258 2.45 -7.20 -17.00
N GLY A 259 2.21 -8.11 -16.05
CA GLY A 259 2.95 -9.36 -15.87
C GLY A 259 4.20 -9.24 -14.97
N THR A 260 5.06 -10.26 -14.98
CA THR A 260 6.26 -10.33 -14.12
C THR A 260 7.49 -9.83 -14.85
N ILE A 261 7.99 -8.65 -14.47
CA ILE A 261 9.29 -8.14 -14.92
C ILE A 261 10.38 -8.78 -14.08
N LYS A 262 11.23 -9.58 -14.71
CA LYS A 262 12.25 -10.40 -14.03
C LYS A 262 13.67 -9.95 -14.39
N ALA A 263 14.53 -9.74 -13.38
CA ALA A 263 15.96 -9.50 -13.59
C ALA A 263 16.66 -10.77 -14.09
N SER A 264 17.70 -10.63 -14.92
CA SER A 264 18.47 -11.75 -15.45
C SER A 264 19.97 -11.44 -15.56
N ASP A 265 20.79 -12.47 -15.73
CA ASP A 265 22.24 -12.30 -15.91
C ASP A 265 22.64 -11.83 -17.31
N SER A 266 21.67 -11.50 -18.17
CA SER A 266 21.93 -10.98 -19.52
C SER A 266 22.84 -9.75 -19.48
N PRO A 267 23.81 -9.62 -20.42
CA PRO A 267 24.73 -8.49 -20.48
C PRO A 267 24.03 -7.14 -20.74
N ASP A 268 22.77 -7.14 -21.19
CA ASP A 268 22.04 -5.96 -21.64
C ASP A 268 21.48 -5.10 -20.49
N ASN A 269 22.19 -4.96 -19.36
CA ASN A 269 21.73 -4.17 -18.22
C ASN A 269 20.34 -4.63 -17.68
N ASN A 270 19.98 -5.89 -17.92
CA ASN A 270 18.74 -6.52 -17.44
C ASN A 270 18.85 -6.97 -15.97
N LYS A 271 19.73 -6.32 -15.20
CA LYS A 271 20.00 -6.52 -13.77
C LYS A 271 20.44 -5.23 -13.10
N GLY A 272 20.63 -5.27 -11.78
CA GLY A 272 21.04 -4.13 -10.98
C GLY A 272 19.89 -3.22 -10.59
N GLU A 273 20.13 -2.34 -9.62
CA GLU A 273 19.08 -1.57 -8.94
C GLU A 273 18.33 -0.61 -9.88
N ILE A 274 17.01 -0.47 -9.67
CA ILE A 274 16.20 0.58 -10.26
C ILE A 274 16.40 1.85 -9.42
N ILE A 275 17.38 2.65 -9.83
CA ILE A 275 17.71 3.92 -9.17
C ILE A 275 16.78 5.00 -9.67
N ILE A 276 16.03 5.61 -8.76
CA ILE A 276 15.21 6.80 -9.05
C ILE A 276 16.10 8.02 -8.80
N GLN A 277 16.38 8.79 -9.85
CA GLN A 277 17.24 9.96 -9.77
C GLN A 277 16.40 11.23 -9.61
N PHE A 278 16.89 12.17 -8.80
CA PHE A 278 16.32 13.51 -8.69
C PHE A 278 17.04 14.46 -9.64
N GLY A 279 16.29 15.36 -10.28
CA GLY A 279 16.86 16.49 -11.03
C GLY A 279 17.04 17.70 -10.12
N SER A 280 16.89 18.91 -10.66
CA SER A 280 16.91 20.15 -9.86
C SER A 280 15.62 20.40 -9.04
N ALA A 281 14.57 19.60 -9.24
CA ALA A 281 13.28 19.73 -8.58
C ALA A 281 12.77 18.38 -8.02
N SER A 282 11.75 18.45 -7.15
CA SER A 282 11.06 17.27 -6.65
C SER A 282 10.51 16.39 -7.76
N ARG A 283 10.66 15.07 -7.63
CA ARG A 283 10.21 14.08 -8.62
C ARG A 283 9.30 13.06 -7.95
N THR A 284 8.18 12.77 -8.59
CA THR A 284 7.26 11.70 -8.20
C THR A 284 7.19 10.66 -9.30
N VAL A 285 7.47 9.40 -8.95
CA VAL A 285 7.30 8.25 -9.84
C VAL A 285 6.20 7.38 -9.27
N SER A 286 5.19 7.08 -10.08
CA SER A 286 4.05 6.24 -9.72
C SER A 286 4.05 4.99 -10.60
N ILE A 287 4.10 3.82 -9.97
CA ILE A 287 4.11 2.53 -10.63
C ILE A 287 2.85 1.77 -10.20
N LYS A 288 2.05 1.35 -11.19
CA LYS A 288 0.82 0.59 -10.99
C LYS A 288 0.96 -0.77 -11.68
N GLY A 289 0.65 -1.85 -10.97
CA GLY A 289 0.53 -3.17 -11.57
C GLY A 289 -0.88 -3.47 -12.06
N ILE A 290 -1.01 -4.06 -13.24
CA ILE A 290 -2.23 -4.71 -13.70
C ILE A 290 -2.28 -6.11 -13.07
N ASN A 291 -3.40 -6.47 -12.45
CA ASN A 291 -3.60 -7.77 -11.79
C ASN A 291 -2.47 -8.14 -10.82
N ASN A 292 -1.99 -7.16 -10.05
CA ASN A 292 -0.88 -7.32 -9.12
C ASN A 292 0.42 -7.84 -9.76
N ALA A 293 0.75 -7.27 -10.93
CA ALA A 293 2.00 -7.48 -11.64
C ALA A 293 3.23 -7.46 -10.70
N ALA A 294 4.29 -8.17 -11.08
CA ALA A 294 5.44 -8.40 -10.21
C ALA A 294 6.72 -7.78 -10.77
N ILE A 295 7.54 -7.25 -9.87
CA ILE A 295 8.93 -6.88 -10.11
C ILE A 295 9.77 -7.88 -9.31
N ASP A 296 10.34 -8.83 -10.03
CA ASP A 296 11.11 -9.96 -9.50
C ASP A 296 12.61 -9.74 -9.75
N ALA A 297 13.36 -9.42 -8.70
CA ALA A 297 14.80 -9.21 -8.81
C ALA A 297 15.61 -10.53 -8.88
N ASP A 298 14.95 -11.69 -8.82
CA ASP A 298 15.55 -13.02 -8.99
C ASP A 298 16.80 -13.27 -8.13
N ASN A 299 16.82 -12.68 -6.92
CA ASN A 299 17.91 -12.68 -5.96
C ASN A 299 19.23 -12.06 -6.46
N LYS A 300 19.18 -11.24 -7.52
CA LYS A 300 20.37 -10.64 -8.15
C LYS A 300 20.73 -9.26 -7.64
N ASN A 301 19.76 -8.49 -7.18
CA ASN A 301 19.94 -7.10 -6.77
C ASN A 301 18.82 -6.60 -5.87
N ARG A 302 19.01 -5.42 -5.27
CA ARG A 302 17.92 -4.60 -4.73
C ARG A 302 16.96 -4.20 -5.85
N ILE A 303 15.66 -4.11 -5.58
CA ILE A 303 14.70 -3.63 -6.58
C ILE A 303 14.84 -2.12 -6.75
N PHE A 304 14.53 -1.32 -5.72
CA PHE A 304 14.53 0.15 -5.80
C PHE A 304 15.55 0.80 -4.85
N HIS A 305 16.19 1.87 -5.33
CA HIS A 305 17.03 2.74 -4.51
C HIS A 305 16.62 4.20 -4.66
N MET A 306 16.45 4.88 -3.53
CA MET A 306 16.10 6.30 -3.44
C MET A 306 17.01 7.02 -2.44
N SER A 307 17.74 8.04 -2.87
CA SER A 307 18.76 8.72 -2.04
C SER A 307 18.39 10.13 -1.57
N SER A 308 17.26 10.69 -2.03
CA SER A 308 16.92 12.10 -1.77
C SER A 308 15.52 12.28 -1.21
N LYS A 309 15.37 13.23 -0.27
CA LYS A 309 14.07 13.67 0.29
C LYS A 309 13.12 14.29 -0.74
N GLN A 310 13.65 14.69 -1.90
CA GLN A 310 12.87 15.28 -2.99
C GLN A 310 12.20 14.22 -3.88
N LEU A 311 12.48 12.94 -3.66
CA LEU A 311 11.91 11.83 -4.41
C LEU A 311 10.70 11.25 -3.70
N THR A 312 9.61 11.04 -4.45
CA THR A 312 8.44 10.28 -4.01
C THR A 312 8.26 9.07 -4.90
N LEU A 313 8.08 7.89 -4.31
CA LEU A 313 7.71 6.66 -5.01
C LEU A 313 6.31 6.22 -4.59
N ASN A 314 5.38 6.19 -5.55
CA ASN A 314 4.05 5.62 -5.35
C ASN A 314 4.01 4.23 -6.01
N LEU A 315 3.60 3.23 -5.26
CA LEU A 315 3.42 1.86 -5.71
C LEU A 315 1.97 1.48 -5.48
N LYS A 316 1.30 0.95 -6.51
CA LYS A 316 -0.09 0.53 -6.42
C LYS A 316 -0.28 -0.84 -7.06
N ASP A 317 -0.92 -1.76 -6.32
CA ASP A 317 -1.28 -3.10 -6.82
C ASP A 317 -0.09 -3.78 -7.54
N ILE A 318 1.06 -3.83 -6.87
CA ILE A 318 2.31 -4.38 -7.41
C ILE A 318 2.95 -5.31 -6.38
N THR A 319 3.57 -6.38 -6.86
CA THR A 319 4.39 -7.30 -6.06
C THR A 319 5.88 -6.97 -6.21
N LEU A 320 6.59 -6.80 -5.09
CA LEU A 320 8.03 -6.67 -5.03
C LEU A 320 8.62 -7.95 -4.42
N THR A 321 9.40 -8.71 -5.21
CA THR A 321 9.88 -10.03 -4.76
C THR A 321 11.32 -10.35 -5.14
N ASN A 322 11.92 -11.24 -4.35
CA ASN A 322 13.26 -11.78 -4.55
C ASN A 322 14.35 -10.71 -4.70
N GLY A 323 14.16 -9.55 -4.08
CA GLY A 323 15.19 -8.53 -3.94
C GLY A 323 16.30 -8.98 -2.99
N LYS A 324 17.56 -8.70 -3.34
CA LYS A 324 18.74 -9.09 -2.53
C LYS A 324 19.79 -7.98 -2.49
N ALA A 325 20.14 -7.52 -1.29
CA ALA A 325 21.19 -6.52 -1.05
C ALA A 325 21.70 -6.56 0.40
N ASP A 326 22.58 -5.64 0.80
CA ASP A 326 22.99 -5.55 2.22
C ASP A 326 21.92 -4.87 3.07
N ARG A 327 21.27 -3.85 2.52
CA ARG A 327 20.19 -3.10 3.17
C ARG A 327 18.98 -2.97 2.27
N GLY A 328 17.78 -3.29 2.75
CA GLY A 328 16.57 -3.15 1.95
C GLY A 328 16.60 -4.07 0.73
N GLY A 329 16.24 -5.34 0.90
CA GLY A 329 16.25 -6.30 -0.22
C GLY A 329 15.36 -5.84 -1.37
N ALA A 330 14.14 -5.37 -1.07
CA ALA A 330 13.29 -4.71 -2.06
C ALA A 330 13.67 -3.24 -2.23
N ILE A 331 13.67 -2.46 -1.14
CA ILE A 331 13.81 -1.00 -1.22
C ILE A 331 14.79 -0.48 -0.18
N ASN A 332 15.72 0.37 -0.62
CA ASN A 332 16.52 1.22 0.26
C ASN A 332 16.13 2.68 0.03
N CYS A 333 15.62 3.31 1.08
CA CYS A 333 15.15 4.69 1.07
C CYS A 333 15.93 5.57 2.04
N GLY A 334 16.55 6.61 1.51
CA GLY A 334 17.43 7.49 2.26
C GLY A 334 16.72 8.61 3.01
N GLN A 335 15.66 9.24 2.47
CA GLN A 335 14.88 10.34 3.11
C GLN A 335 13.49 10.64 2.46
N GLY A 336 13.18 10.10 1.28
CA GLY A 336 11.94 10.42 0.53
C GLY A 336 10.72 9.57 0.95
N PRO A 337 9.48 10.00 0.64
CA PRO A 337 8.29 9.19 0.87
C PRO A 337 8.17 8.01 -0.11
N ILE A 338 7.77 6.86 0.43
CA ILE A 338 7.30 5.68 -0.31
C ILE A 338 5.85 5.44 0.08
N ASN A 339 4.97 5.37 -0.91
CA ASN A 339 3.53 5.19 -0.72
C ASN A 339 3.10 3.88 -1.36
N PHE A 340 2.73 2.89 -0.54
CA PHE A 340 2.09 1.66 -0.99
C PHE A 340 0.58 1.82 -0.91
N LYS A 341 -0.10 1.51 -2.02
CA LYS A 341 -1.55 1.62 -2.17
C LYS A 341 -2.18 0.35 -2.72
N GLY A 342 -3.38 0.04 -2.25
CA GLY A 342 -4.11 -1.14 -2.70
C GLY A 342 -3.42 -2.44 -2.27
N GLY A 343 -3.51 -3.47 -3.09
CA GLY A 343 -3.06 -4.83 -2.78
C GLY A 343 -1.57 -5.09 -2.95
N CYS A 344 -0.69 -4.11 -2.66
CA CYS A 344 0.76 -4.30 -2.79
C CYS A 344 1.26 -5.47 -1.94
N ILE A 345 2.17 -6.27 -2.51
CA ILE A 345 2.81 -7.40 -1.83
C ILE A 345 4.33 -7.19 -1.81
N ILE A 346 4.96 -7.32 -0.65
CA ILE A 346 6.41 -7.24 -0.51
C ILE A 346 6.88 -8.55 0.14
N SER A 347 7.48 -9.43 -0.66
CA SER A 347 7.76 -10.79 -0.21
C SER A 347 9.05 -11.41 -0.71
N ASN A 348 9.59 -12.37 0.04
CA ASN A 348 10.78 -13.15 -0.34
C ASN A 348 12.01 -12.26 -0.62
N ASN A 349 12.10 -11.09 0.00
CA ASN A 349 13.26 -10.21 -0.14
C ASN A 349 14.26 -10.49 0.98
N THR A 350 15.54 -10.43 0.65
CA THR A 350 16.63 -10.75 1.57
C THR A 350 17.58 -9.56 1.69
N ALA A 351 17.92 -9.18 2.92
CA ALA A 351 19.00 -8.25 3.20
C ALA A 351 20.08 -8.92 4.07
N ASN A 352 21.36 -8.74 3.73
CA ASN A 352 22.46 -9.33 4.50
C ASN A 352 22.66 -8.66 5.86
N GLU A 353 22.27 -7.39 6.02
CA GLU A 353 22.45 -6.61 7.26
C GLU A 353 21.11 -6.17 7.84
N GLU A 354 20.35 -5.36 7.09
CA GLU A 354 19.25 -4.56 7.66
C GLU A 354 18.04 -4.45 6.70
N GLY A 355 16.82 -4.65 7.19
CA GLY A 355 15.60 -4.39 6.45
C GLY A 355 15.40 -5.36 5.28
N GLY A 356 14.99 -6.59 5.56
CA GLY A 356 14.90 -7.65 4.53
C GLY A 356 14.02 -7.23 3.34
N ALA A 357 12.89 -6.59 3.62
CA ALA A 357 12.10 -5.92 2.59
C ALA A 357 12.54 -4.46 2.39
N ILE A 358 12.41 -3.62 3.43
CA ILE A 358 12.63 -2.18 3.33
C ILE A 358 13.65 -1.71 4.36
N TYR A 359 14.67 -0.99 3.89
CA TYR A 359 15.50 -0.13 4.72
C TYR A 359 15.08 1.32 4.53
N GLY A 360 14.73 2.00 5.61
CA GLY A 360 14.37 3.41 5.63
C GLY A 360 15.27 4.19 6.58
N SER A 361 16.05 5.13 6.06
CA SER A 361 16.76 6.14 6.85
C SER A 361 15.98 7.44 6.79
N SER A 362 15.66 8.06 7.92
CA SER A 362 14.88 9.31 8.00
C SER A 362 13.77 9.46 6.95
N SER A 363 13.08 8.36 6.66
CA SER A 363 12.21 8.21 5.48
C SER A 363 10.75 8.19 5.91
N ILE A 364 9.83 8.36 4.95
CA ILE A 364 8.40 8.24 5.21
C ILE A 364 7.89 7.04 4.44
N ILE A 365 7.34 6.05 5.14
CA ILE A 365 6.76 4.86 4.53
C ILE A 365 5.27 4.85 4.85
N ASN A 366 4.42 4.80 3.83
CA ASN A 366 2.97 4.81 3.98
C ASN A 366 2.37 3.52 3.43
N PHE A 367 1.57 2.83 4.23
CA PHE A 367 0.76 1.69 3.80
C PHE A 367 -0.73 2.05 3.81
N GLU A 368 -1.38 1.90 2.66
CA GLU A 368 -2.78 2.20 2.39
C GLU A 368 -3.40 1.05 1.55
N GLY A 369 -4.61 0.61 1.86
CA GLY A 369 -5.36 -0.29 0.97
C GLY A 369 -5.10 -1.81 1.03
N GLY A 370 -4.62 -2.38 2.14
CA GLY A 370 -4.55 -3.85 2.31
C GLY A 370 -3.23 -4.50 1.89
N CYS A 371 -2.11 -3.80 2.11
CA CYS A 371 -0.79 -4.28 1.74
C CYS A 371 -0.36 -5.52 2.56
N LYS A 372 0.45 -6.38 1.95
CA LYS A 372 1.00 -7.59 2.58
C LYS A 372 2.53 -7.58 2.60
N ILE A 373 3.11 -7.91 3.74
CA ILE A 373 4.56 -8.13 3.90
C ILE A 373 4.80 -9.52 4.47
N SER A 374 5.60 -10.34 3.79
CA SER A 374 5.79 -11.74 4.22
C SER A 374 7.06 -12.38 3.67
N ASN A 375 7.63 -13.35 4.37
CA ASN A 375 8.76 -14.18 3.93
C ASN A 375 10.03 -13.37 3.60
N ASN A 376 10.19 -12.17 4.14
CA ASN A 376 11.45 -11.44 4.00
C ASN A 376 12.47 -11.96 5.00
N THR A 377 13.77 -11.69 4.79
CA THR A 377 14.84 -12.17 5.68
C THR A 377 15.91 -11.10 5.87
N SER A 378 16.30 -10.86 7.12
CA SER A 378 17.45 -10.02 7.49
C SER A 378 17.84 -10.28 8.95
N PRO A 379 19.11 -10.14 9.35
CA PRO A 379 19.51 -10.17 10.75
C PRO A 379 18.85 -9.10 11.63
N LYS A 380 18.62 -7.90 11.08
CA LYS A 380 17.96 -6.78 11.78
C LYS A 380 16.80 -6.24 10.95
N GLY A 381 15.58 -6.37 11.47
CA GLY A 381 14.38 -5.91 10.76
C GLY A 381 14.10 -6.80 9.58
N LYS A 382 13.67 -8.04 9.86
CA LYS A 382 13.27 -9.02 8.85
C LYS A 382 12.46 -8.38 7.72
N ASP A 383 11.47 -7.55 8.08
CA ASP A 383 10.63 -6.86 7.12
C ASP A 383 11.10 -5.43 6.89
N ILE A 384 11.10 -4.62 7.94
CA ILE A 384 11.38 -3.18 7.84
C ILE A 384 12.45 -2.80 8.87
N TYR A 385 13.44 -2.03 8.43
CA TYR A 385 14.40 -1.38 9.31
C TYR A 385 14.27 0.13 9.19
N LEU A 386 14.01 0.81 10.31
CA LEU A 386 13.79 2.24 10.40
C LEU A 386 14.94 2.89 11.18
N TYR A 387 15.73 3.71 10.50
CA TYR A 387 16.86 4.46 11.08
C TYR A 387 16.51 5.93 11.28
N GLY A 388 16.95 6.51 12.39
CA GLY A 388 16.78 7.93 12.71
C GLY A 388 15.32 8.34 12.76
N ASN A 389 15.00 9.50 12.19
CA ASN A 389 13.66 10.12 12.22
C ASN A 389 12.65 9.53 11.21
N SER A 390 12.73 8.24 10.92
CA SER A 390 11.79 7.61 9.98
C SER A 390 10.36 7.55 10.54
N LYS A 391 9.38 7.60 9.64
CA LYS A 391 7.96 7.56 9.96
C LYS A 391 7.28 6.44 9.18
N LEU A 392 6.58 5.58 9.89
CA LEU A 392 5.79 4.51 9.30
C LEU A 392 4.31 4.80 9.55
N TYR A 393 3.56 5.09 8.48
CA TYR A 393 2.12 5.31 8.54
C TYR A 393 1.38 4.05 8.12
N ILE A 394 0.44 3.61 8.94
CA ILE A 394 -0.47 2.51 8.67
C ILE A 394 -1.88 3.07 8.72
N LYS A 395 -2.54 3.14 7.55
CA LYS A 395 -3.81 3.85 7.39
C LYS A 395 -5.04 2.96 7.43
N ASP A 396 -4.94 1.74 6.90
CA ASP A 396 -6.07 0.81 6.76
C ASP A 396 -5.74 -0.60 7.27
N ARG A 397 -5.38 -1.51 6.37
CA ARG A 397 -5.09 -2.91 6.67
C ARG A 397 -3.69 -3.23 6.21
N MET A 398 -2.95 -3.90 7.08
CA MET A 398 -1.61 -4.40 6.81
C MET A 398 -1.52 -5.84 7.30
N THR A 399 -1.24 -6.76 6.38
CA THR A 399 -1.05 -8.17 6.71
C THR A 399 0.44 -8.48 6.81
N VAL A 400 0.82 -9.10 7.92
CA VAL A 400 2.20 -9.52 8.22
C VAL A 400 2.22 -11.00 8.59
N ASP A 401 3.33 -11.69 8.32
CA ASP A 401 3.50 -13.09 8.74
C ASP A 401 3.81 -13.22 10.24
N SER A 402 3.71 -14.42 10.81
CA SER A 402 3.86 -14.67 12.26
C SER A 402 5.26 -14.39 12.80
N GLY A 403 6.26 -14.36 11.92
CA GLY A 403 7.66 -14.10 12.26
C GLY A 403 8.10 -12.70 11.85
N ASN A 404 7.17 -11.80 11.60
CA ASN A 404 7.45 -10.46 11.12
C ASN A 404 8.34 -9.68 12.11
N GLN A 405 9.07 -8.69 11.62
CA GLN A 405 9.87 -7.83 12.49
C GLN A 405 10.09 -6.46 11.87
N ILE A 406 9.74 -5.43 12.62
CA ILE A 406 10.08 -4.04 12.33
C ILE A 406 11.10 -3.57 13.35
N TYR A 407 12.24 -3.11 12.84
CA TYR A 407 13.36 -2.63 13.65
C TYR A 407 13.34 -1.11 13.74
N ILE A 408 13.56 -0.58 14.94
CA ILE A 408 13.77 0.84 15.20
C ILE A 408 15.22 1.00 15.66
N ASN A 409 16.00 1.78 14.92
CA ASN A 409 17.34 2.20 15.30
C ASN A 409 17.36 3.74 15.41
N PRO A 410 17.38 4.31 16.63
CA PRO A 410 17.52 5.74 16.80
C PRO A 410 18.93 6.19 16.41
N SER A 411 19.06 7.38 15.81
CA SER A 411 20.37 7.98 15.55
C SER A 411 20.84 8.89 16.70
N SER A 412 19.93 9.23 17.62
CA SER A 412 20.16 9.97 18.87
C SER A 412 18.86 9.98 19.68
N VAL A 413 18.92 10.46 20.92
CA VAL A 413 17.74 10.71 21.77
C VAL A 413 16.62 11.51 21.09
N ASP A 414 16.93 12.45 20.19
CA ASP A 414 15.93 13.30 19.52
C ASP A 414 15.63 12.86 18.08
N SER A 415 16.24 11.76 17.63
CA SER A 415 16.11 11.26 16.26
C SER A 415 15.84 9.78 16.27
N TYR A 416 14.55 9.44 16.33
CA TYR A 416 14.09 8.06 16.43
C TYR A 416 12.77 7.86 15.66
N SER A 417 12.51 6.62 15.28
CA SER A 417 11.40 6.31 14.38
C SER A 417 10.08 6.17 15.10
N LYS A 418 8.99 6.56 14.41
CA LYS A 418 7.63 6.54 14.96
C LYS A 418 6.66 5.85 14.01
N PHE A 419 5.70 5.17 14.61
CA PHE A 419 4.55 4.58 13.94
C PHE A 419 3.37 5.53 14.06
N TYR A 420 2.63 5.70 12.98
CA TYR A 420 1.44 6.53 12.94
C TYR A 420 0.26 5.67 12.50
N ILE A 421 -0.74 5.57 13.36
CA ILE A 421 -2.02 4.93 13.04
C ILE A 421 -3.00 6.03 12.70
N THR A 422 -3.57 6.00 11.51
CA THR A 422 -4.50 7.06 11.05
C THR A 422 -5.92 6.55 10.84
N GLY A 423 -6.23 5.33 11.26
CA GLY A 423 -7.52 4.68 11.11
C GLY A 423 -7.56 3.35 11.84
N GLU A 424 -8.72 2.69 11.86
CA GLU A 424 -8.84 1.36 12.46
C GLU A 424 -8.02 0.34 11.66
N GLN A 425 -7.22 -0.46 12.38
CA GLN A 425 -6.29 -1.40 11.75
C GLN A 425 -6.78 -2.85 11.84
N ASP A 426 -6.87 -3.54 10.69
CA ASP A 426 -7.06 -4.99 10.64
C ASP A 426 -5.70 -5.70 10.54
N ILE A 427 -4.98 -5.74 11.67
CA ILE A 427 -3.69 -6.42 11.81
C ILE A 427 -3.97 -7.77 12.46
N THR A 428 -3.92 -8.84 11.66
CA THR A 428 -4.27 -10.19 12.12
C THR A 428 -3.17 -10.86 12.96
N ASN A 429 -1.90 -10.46 12.74
CA ASN A 429 -0.74 -10.92 13.50
C ASN A 429 -0.05 -9.70 14.13
N PRO A 430 0.22 -9.69 15.44
CA PRO A 430 0.85 -8.55 16.08
C PRO A 430 2.18 -8.15 15.40
N ILE A 431 2.41 -6.85 15.26
CA ILE A 431 3.65 -6.29 14.73
C ILE A 431 4.75 -6.40 15.79
N ASN A 432 5.80 -7.16 15.48
CA ASN A 432 6.93 -7.32 16.39
C ASN A 432 7.92 -6.16 16.21
N ILE A 433 8.03 -5.32 17.22
CA ILE A 433 8.96 -4.19 17.28
C ILE A 433 10.24 -4.65 17.98
N LYS A 434 11.38 -4.39 17.35
CA LYS A 434 12.71 -4.62 17.91
C LYS A 434 13.52 -3.32 17.92
N ILE A 435 14.26 -3.10 19.00
CA ILE A 435 15.20 -1.98 19.20
C ILE A 435 16.54 -2.62 19.60
N ASP A 436 17.68 -1.99 19.34
CA ASP A 436 18.96 -2.46 19.89
C ASP A 436 18.99 -2.22 21.41
N ALA A 437 19.49 -3.18 22.19
CA ALA A 437 19.54 -3.05 23.65
C ALA A 437 20.39 -1.86 24.12
N ALA A 438 21.40 -1.47 23.33
CA ALA A 438 22.23 -0.29 23.59
C ALA A 438 21.47 1.03 23.36
N ASP A 439 20.39 0.99 22.57
CA ASP A 439 19.68 2.16 22.08
C ASP A 439 18.28 2.31 22.71
N ILE A 440 17.85 1.35 23.55
CA ILE A 440 16.51 1.35 24.12
C ILE A 440 16.29 2.54 25.08
N ASP A 441 17.35 2.98 25.76
CA ASP A 441 17.28 4.15 26.64
C ASP A 441 17.05 5.45 25.87
N ASP A 442 17.45 5.53 24.58
CA ASP A 442 17.19 6.70 23.74
C ASP A 442 15.70 6.86 23.42
N VAL A 443 14.93 5.78 23.46
CA VAL A 443 13.48 5.75 23.18
C VAL A 443 12.63 5.46 24.43
N LYS A 444 13.25 5.24 25.58
CA LYS A 444 12.56 5.02 26.86
C LYS A 444 11.69 6.23 27.25
N ASN A 445 10.47 5.93 27.69
CA ASN A 445 9.41 6.87 28.05
C ASN A 445 9.00 7.83 26.92
N LYS A 446 9.30 7.49 25.66
CA LYS A 446 8.95 8.31 24.49
C LYS A 446 7.86 7.67 23.64
N PRO A 447 7.05 8.49 22.92
CA PRO A 447 6.05 8.00 21.98
C PRO A 447 6.70 7.24 20.84
N ILE A 448 6.39 5.95 20.70
CA ILE A 448 6.79 5.11 19.56
C ILE A 448 5.63 4.85 18.60
N ILE A 449 4.38 4.92 19.08
CA ILE A 449 3.15 4.84 18.29
C ILE A 449 2.32 6.10 18.56
N VAL A 450 1.78 6.72 17.52
CA VAL A 450 1.06 8.00 17.62
C VAL A 450 -0.25 7.92 16.82
N GLY A 451 -1.32 8.45 17.39
CA GLY A 451 -2.59 8.69 16.68
C GLY A 451 -2.42 9.81 15.66
N GLY A 452 -2.38 9.49 14.38
CA GLY A 452 -2.21 10.45 13.29
C GLY A 452 -3.51 11.15 12.91
N GLY A 453 -4.22 11.70 13.89
CA GLY A 453 -5.60 12.19 13.75
C GLY A 453 -6.69 11.14 14.06
N TYR A 454 -6.27 9.94 14.47
CA TYR A 454 -7.12 8.85 14.94
C TYR A 454 -6.83 8.57 16.41
N THR A 455 -7.87 8.51 17.24
CA THR A 455 -7.74 8.22 18.67
C THR A 455 -7.40 6.76 18.91
N LEU A 456 -6.18 6.49 19.40
CA LEU A 456 -5.69 5.18 19.72
C LEU A 456 -6.51 4.51 20.84
N THR A 457 -6.76 3.23 20.66
CA THR A 457 -7.38 2.36 21.68
C THR A 457 -6.38 1.35 22.24
N GLU A 458 -6.73 0.73 23.37
CA GLU A 458 -5.91 -0.37 23.92
C GLU A 458 -5.87 -1.59 22.99
N ASN A 459 -6.91 -1.80 22.16
CA ASN A 459 -6.93 -2.83 21.13
C ASN A 459 -5.91 -2.53 20.03
N ASP A 460 -5.75 -1.26 19.63
CA ASP A 460 -4.74 -0.87 18.64
C ASP A 460 -3.32 -1.12 19.16
N ILE A 461 -3.06 -0.85 20.43
CA ILE A 461 -1.76 -1.14 21.04
C ILE A 461 -1.52 -2.64 21.16
N GLY A 462 -2.57 -3.44 21.40
CA GLY A 462 -2.51 -4.90 21.39
C GLY A 462 -2.06 -5.52 20.05
N LYS A 463 -2.14 -4.76 18.95
CA LYS A 463 -1.64 -5.17 17.63
C LYS A 463 -0.12 -5.03 17.50
N PHE A 464 0.57 -4.59 18.55
CA PHE A 464 2.03 -4.46 18.58
C PHE A 464 2.60 -5.26 19.76
N LYS A 465 3.75 -5.89 19.56
CA LYS A 465 4.51 -6.54 20.64
C LYS A 465 5.98 -6.14 20.57
N LEU A 466 6.63 -6.09 21.72
CA LEU A 466 8.09 -5.97 21.78
C LEU A 466 8.72 -7.36 21.64
N ASP A 467 9.88 -7.40 20.99
CA ASP A 467 10.72 -8.59 20.97
C ASP A 467 11.04 -9.07 22.40
N SER A 468 11.13 -10.39 22.58
CA SER A 468 11.43 -11.04 23.87
C SER A 468 12.72 -10.55 24.52
N SER A 469 13.69 -10.04 23.76
CA SER A 469 14.92 -9.44 24.31
C SER A 469 14.66 -8.17 25.13
N HIS A 470 13.45 -7.60 25.09
CA HIS A 470 13.06 -6.39 25.81
C HIS A 470 11.97 -6.66 26.86
N SER A 471 12.03 -7.80 27.54
CA SER A 471 11.04 -8.19 28.56
C SER A 471 10.92 -7.21 29.75
N GLY A 472 11.90 -6.32 29.93
CA GLY A 472 11.87 -5.22 30.89
C GLY A 472 11.08 -3.99 30.44
N PHE A 473 10.44 -4.02 29.26
CA PHE A 473 9.70 -2.90 28.69
C PHE A 473 8.31 -3.31 28.21
N ILE A 474 7.42 -2.32 28.08
CA ILE A 474 6.08 -2.50 27.53
C ILE A 474 5.67 -1.26 26.72
N ILE A 475 4.84 -1.47 25.70
CA ILE A 475 4.17 -0.40 24.97
C ILE A 475 2.88 -0.04 25.71
N ASN A 476 2.81 1.16 26.27
CA ASN A 476 1.68 1.60 27.09
C ASN A 476 1.03 2.85 26.51
N LEU A 477 -0.30 2.80 26.34
CA LEU A 477 -1.08 3.93 25.82
C LEU A 477 -1.17 5.06 26.84
N ASP A 478 -0.72 6.25 26.46
CA ASP A 478 -1.06 7.51 27.11
C ASP A 478 -2.33 8.08 26.45
N HIS A 479 -3.46 7.96 27.15
CA HIS A 479 -4.77 8.42 26.70
C HIS A 479 -4.87 9.94 26.63
N GLU A 480 -3.99 10.69 27.29
CA GLU A 480 -3.97 12.15 27.20
C GLU A 480 -3.23 12.62 25.95
N ALA A 481 -2.13 11.96 25.61
CA ALA A 481 -1.27 12.31 24.48
C ALA A 481 -1.68 11.66 23.15
N ASP A 482 -2.64 10.73 23.18
CA ASP A 482 -3.03 9.90 22.03
C ASP A 482 -1.83 9.19 21.40
N ALA A 483 -0.98 8.64 22.27
CA ALA A 483 0.28 8.04 21.89
C ALA A 483 0.67 6.89 22.82
N ALA A 484 1.30 5.86 22.27
CA ALA A 484 1.85 4.77 23.05
C ALA A 484 3.34 4.99 23.32
N LEU A 485 3.68 4.99 24.61
CA LEU A 485 5.03 5.16 25.12
C LEU A 485 5.73 3.81 25.27
N LEU A 486 7.03 3.76 25.03
CA LEU A 486 7.85 2.65 25.46
C LEU A 486 8.21 2.83 26.94
N SER A 487 7.53 2.14 27.84
CA SER A 487 7.72 2.31 29.28
C SER A 487 8.55 1.18 29.88
N GLU A 488 9.42 1.53 30.81
CA GLU A 488 10.21 0.59 31.60
C GLU A 488 9.34 -0.09 32.67
N ILE A 489 9.52 -1.40 32.84
CA ILE A 489 8.87 -2.18 33.90
C ILE A 489 9.73 -2.07 35.17
N HIS A 490 9.22 -1.37 36.16
CA HIS A 490 9.83 -1.24 37.49
C HIS A 490 9.23 -2.25 38.46
N ASN A 491 9.86 -3.42 38.53
CA ASN A 491 9.53 -4.46 39.52
C ASN A 491 10.78 -4.76 40.36
N PRO A 492 10.97 -4.12 41.54
CA PRO A 492 12.15 -4.32 42.39
C PRO A 492 12.23 -5.72 43.03
N GLY A 493 11.39 -6.65 42.58
CA GLY A 493 11.20 -8.01 43.08
C GLY A 493 9.77 -8.50 42.79
N SER A 494 9.45 -9.72 43.21
CA SER A 494 8.08 -10.22 43.20
C SER A 494 7.22 -9.43 44.19
N ILE A 495 6.21 -8.73 43.69
CA ILE A 495 5.25 -7.97 44.52
C ILE A 495 4.11 -8.92 44.89
N THR A 496 4.09 -9.39 46.13
CA THR A 496 3.07 -10.32 46.64
C THR A 496 2.32 -9.79 47.85
N ASN A 497 2.78 -8.70 48.47
CA ASN A 497 2.11 -8.07 49.62
C ASN A 497 2.03 -6.55 49.50
N TRP A 498 1.21 -5.96 50.39
CA TRP A 498 0.89 -4.53 50.37
C TRP A 498 2.10 -3.62 50.57
N GLY A 499 3.01 -3.97 51.49
CA GLY A 499 4.20 -3.18 51.77
C GLY A 499 5.17 -3.16 50.59
N GLN A 500 5.31 -4.29 49.89
CA GLN A 500 6.08 -4.37 48.65
C GLN A 500 5.47 -3.52 47.55
N LEU A 501 4.14 -3.52 47.41
CA LEU A 501 3.46 -2.67 46.43
C LEU A 501 3.68 -1.19 46.75
N GLN A 502 3.51 -0.76 48.01
CA GLN A 502 3.82 0.61 48.40
C GLN A 502 5.29 0.97 48.14
N SER A 503 6.23 0.06 48.41
CA SER A 503 7.65 0.27 48.16
C SER A 503 7.97 0.41 46.67
N ALA A 504 7.32 -0.40 45.83
CA ALA A 504 7.41 -0.29 44.38
C ALA A 504 6.84 1.03 43.89
N ILE A 505 5.65 1.43 44.38
CA ILE A 505 5.04 2.73 44.06
C ILE A 505 5.98 3.88 44.43
N THR A 506 6.59 3.85 45.62
CA THR A 506 7.48 4.91 46.08
C THR A 506 8.77 4.97 45.26
N SER A 507 9.42 3.83 45.02
CA SER A 507 10.73 3.74 44.34
C SER A 507 10.66 3.89 42.81
N ALA A 508 9.49 3.69 42.20
CA ALA A 508 9.35 3.76 40.75
C ALA A 508 9.72 5.17 40.21
N PRO A 509 10.58 5.26 39.18
CA PRO A 509 10.84 6.53 38.49
C PRO A 509 9.60 6.99 37.71
N SER A 510 9.55 8.29 37.40
CA SER A 510 8.45 8.84 36.59
C SER A 510 8.47 8.24 35.18
N GLY A 511 7.31 7.79 34.70
CA GLY A 511 7.13 7.07 33.42
C GLY A 511 7.13 5.56 33.53
N ALA A 512 7.48 5.00 34.69
CA ALA A 512 7.58 3.56 34.90
C ALA A 512 6.23 2.85 34.98
N VAL A 513 6.28 1.53 34.76
CA VAL A 513 5.17 0.60 34.87
C VAL A 513 5.46 -0.42 35.97
N ILE A 514 4.56 -0.56 36.93
CA ILE A 514 4.56 -1.66 37.90
C ILE A 514 3.65 -2.76 37.35
N LYS A 515 4.20 -3.96 37.16
CA LYS A 515 3.44 -5.11 36.66
C LYS A 515 3.21 -6.12 37.78
N LEU A 516 1.94 -6.35 38.10
CA LEU A 516 1.51 -7.25 39.16
C LEU A 516 1.22 -8.65 38.60
N GLY A 517 1.54 -9.67 39.39
CA GLY A 517 1.15 -11.06 39.10
C GLY A 517 -0.36 -11.29 39.23
N PRO A 518 -0.85 -12.49 38.85
CA PRO A 518 -2.22 -12.88 39.15
C PRO A 518 -2.40 -13.06 40.67
N GLY A 519 -3.62 -12.89 41.17
CA GLY A 519 -3.95 -13.09 42.58
C GLY A 519 -4.30 -11.80 43.33
N THR A 520 -4.29 -11.87 44.66
CA THR A 520 -4.72 -10.77 45.54
C THR A 520 -3.56 -10.27 46.39
N ILE A 521 -3.36 -8.95 46.40
CA ILE A 521 -2.49 -8.26 47.35
C ILE A 521 -3.39 -7.68 48.44
N THR A 522 -3.32 -8.25 49.64
CA THR A 522 -4.17 -7.90 50.77
C THR A 522 -3.43 -6.99 51.77
N ALA A 523 -4.12 -5.97 52.26
CA ALA A 523 -3.63 -5.07 53.32
C ALA A 523 -3.39 -5.82 54.64
N GLY A 524 -2.27 -5.53 55.32
CA GLY A 524 -1.96 -6.05 56.67
C GLY A 524 -2.52 -5.16 57.79
N SER A 525 -2.41 -5.58 59.05
CA SER A 525 -2.84 -4.79 60.23
C SER A 525 -2.22 -3.39 60.29
N ASP A 526 -0.93 -3.30 59.94
CA ASP A 526 -0.13 -2.06 60.04
C ASP A 526 0.00 -1.33 58.71
N SER A 527 -0.79 -1.73 57.71
CA SER A 527 -0.76 -1.08 56.41
C SER A 527 -1.50 0.26 56.41
N SER A 528 -1.11 1.09 55.44
CA SER A 528 -1.74 2.39 55.17
C SER A 528 -2.14 2.45 53.69
N GLU A 529 -2.90 3.48 53.34
CA GLU A 529 -3.34 3.72 51.97
C GLU A 529 -2.17 3.80 50.98
N LEU A 530 -2.33 3.20 49.79
CA LEU A 530 -1.33 3.26 48.74
C LEU A 530 -1.21 4.68 48.23
N THR A 531 -0.16 5.37 48.65
CA THR A 531 0.06 6.77 48.31
C THR A 531 1.02 6.88 47.14
N VAL A 532 0.57 7.52 46.06
CA VAL A 532 1.44 7.93 44.97
C VAL A 532 2.08 9.25 45.37
N SER A 533 3.34 9.20 45.79
CA SER A 533 4.09 10.34 46.30
C SER A 533 5.08 10.90 45.27
N GLY A 534 5.28 12.22 45.31
CA GLY A 534 6.22 12.96 44.46
C GLY A 534 5.51 13.84 43.43
N PRO A 535 5.85 15.15 43.34
CA PRO A 535 5.31 16.01 42.29
C PRO A 535 5.79 15.54 40.90
N ASN A 536 4.96 15.70 39.87
CA ASN A 536 5.27 15.32 38.48
C ASN A 536 5.48 13.81 38.24
N LYS A 537 4.99 12.95 39.15
CA LYS A 537 5.13 11.50 39.01
C LYS A 537 4.11 10.93 38.03
N THR A 538 4.59 10.34 36.94
CA THR A 538 3.80 9.51 36.03
C THR A 538 4.04 8.05 36.40
N LEU A 539 2.97 7.29 36.66
CA LEU A 539 3.06 5.90 37.09
C LEU A 539 1.91 5.10 36.51
N THR A 540 2.22 3.93 35.95
CA THR A 540 1.21 2.95 35.56
C THR A 540 1.31 1.70 36.44
N ILE A 541 0.19 1.18 36.91
CA ILE A 541 0.09 -0.10 37.62
C ILE A 541 -0.82 -1.01 36.80
N ILE A 542 -0.30 -2.16 36.36
CA ILE A 542 -1.00 -3.10 35.49
C ILE A 542 -1.10 -4.47 36.17
N GLY A 543 -2.31 -5.00 36.27
CA GLY A 543 -2.53 -6.41 36.61
C GLY A 543 -2.28 -7.33 35.42
N SER A 544 -1.79 -8.54 35.68
CA SER A 544 -1.59 -9.55 34.63
C SER A 544 -2.89 -10.00 33.95
N SER A 545 -4.02 -9.81 34.64
CA SER A 545 -5.38 -10.08 34.17
C SER A 545 -6.38 -9.31 35.03
N SER A 546 -7.64 -9.26 34.63
CA SER A 546 -8.74 -8.72 35.46
C SER A 546 -8.91 -9.41 36.82
N GLY A 547 -8.25 -10.56 37.05
CA GLY A 547 -8.23 -11.26 38.34
C GLY A 547 -7.20 -10.72 39.34
N THR A 548 -6.29 -9.83 38.93
CA THR A 548 -5.37 -9.18 39.87
C THR A 548 -6.13 -8.22 40.77
N THR A 549 -6.05 -8.41 42.09
CA THR A 549 -6.84 -7.66 43.09
C THR A 549 -5.94 -6.96 44.10
N ILE A 550 -6.26 -5.72 44.41
CA ILE A 550 -5.72 -4.93 45.50
C ILE A 550 -6.85 -4.77 46.53
N ASP A 551 -6.74 -5.50 47.63
CA ASP A 551 -7.78 -5.65 48.64
C ASP A 551 -7.34 -4.97 49.94
N ALA A 552 -7.99 -3.85 50.30
CA ALA A 552 -7.68 -3.14 51.54
C ALA A 552 -8.22 -3.85 52.81
N ASP A 553 -8.86 -5.02 52.66
CA ASP A 553 -9.30 -5.90 53.75
C ASP A 553 -10.10 -5.17 54.82
N ASN A 554 -10.91 -4.19 54.39
CA ASN A 554 -11.76 -3.38 55.25
C ASN A 554 -11.00 -2.47 56.25
N LYS A 555 -9.73 -2.15 56.01
CA LYS A 555 -8.87 -1.43 56.97
C LYS A 555 -8.81 0.08 56.75
N HIS A 556 -8.49 0.50 55.54
CA HIS A 556 -8.25 1.90 55.20
C HIS A 556 -8.65 2.17 53.74
N ARG A 557 -8.38 3.38 53.25
CA ARG A 557 -8.51 3.70 51.83
C ARG A 557 -7.57 2.85 50.98
N VAL A 558 -7.95 2.48 49.75
CA VAL A 558 -7.03 1.74 48.86
C VAL A 558 -5.94 2.65 48.30
N PHE A 559 -6.31 3.69 47.54
CA PHE A 559 -5.36 4.61 46.89
C PHE A 559 -5.57 6.08 47.27
N LEU A 560 -4.47 6.81 47.44
CA LEU A 560 -4.44 8.26 47.62
C LEU A 560 -3.49 8.95 46.61
N MET A 561 -4.03 9.90 45.85
CA MET A 561 -3.27 10.82 45.00
C MET A 561 -3.31 12.22 45.63
N LYS A 562 -2.15 12.71 46.10
CA LYS A 562 -2.07 13.92 46.95
C LYS A 562 -1.19 15.05 46.40
N TYR A 563 -0.27 14.78 45.47
CA TYR A 563 0.70 15.76 44.99
C TYR A 563 0.33 16.34 43.62
N PRO A 564 0.80 17.55 43.29
CA PRO A 564 0.55 18.17 41.99
C PRO A 564 1.22 17.40 40.85
N HIS A 565 0.60 17.46 39.68
CA HIS A 565 1.05 16.89 38.41
C HIS A 565 1.29 15.37 38.43
N ILE A 566 0.61 14.63 39.31
CA ILE A 566 0.63 13.17 39.27
C ILE A 566 -0.22 12.70 38.07
N LYS A 567 0.33 11.74 37.32
CA LYS A 567 -0.40 10.97 36.32
C LYS A 567 -0.42 9.51 36.74
N LEU A 568 -1.52 9.05 37.31
CA LEU A 568 -1.70 7.65 37.74
C LEU A 568 -2.57 6.91 36.74
N LYS A 569 -2.07 5.80 36.19
CA LYS A 569 -2.85 4.86 35.39
C LYS A 569 -2.98 3.52 36.11
N LEU A 570 -4.21 3.05 36.31
CA LEU A 570 -4.51 1.69 36.78
C LEU A 570 -5.10 0.92 35.60
N LYS A 571 -4.58 -0.29 35.34
CA LYS A 571 -5.03 -1.12 34.23
C LYS A 571 -5.22 -2.57 34.64
N ASN A 572 -6.30 -3.20 34.18
CA ASN A 572 -6.58 -4.64 34.34
C ASN A 572 -6.46 -5.11 35.80
N LEU A 573 -7.08 -4.41 36.75
CA LEU A 573 -7.02 -4.78 38.17
C LEU A 573 -8.31 -4.43 38.91
N THR A 574 -8.48 -5.02 40.09
CA THR A 574 -9.59 -4.75 41.01
C THR A 574 -9.09 -4.01 42.24
N VAL A 575 -9.74 -2.91 42.61
CA VAL A 575 -9.52 -2.06 43.78
C VAL A 575 -10.71 -2.22 44.71
N LYS A 576 -10.53 -2.86 45.87
CA LYS A 576 -11.70 -3.21 46.70
C LYS A 576 -11.50 -3.19 48.20
N ASN A 577 -12.65 -3.27 48.89
CA ASN A 577 -12.80 -3.37 50.34
C ASN A 577 -12.07 -2.26 51.11
N GLY A 578 -11.89 -1.09 50.52
CA GLY A 578 -11.43 0.07 51.25
C GLY A 578 -12.50 0.52 52.23
N ILE A 579 -12.12 0.78 53.49
CA ILE A 579 -13.03 1.37 54.48
C ILE A 579 -12.39 2.60 55.09
N VAL A 580 -13.15 3.70 55.11
CA VAL A 580 -12.77 4.90 55.86
C VAL A 580 -13.92 5.36 56.75
N THR A 581 -13.60 5.86 57.93
CA THR A 581 -14.59 6.39 58.89
C THR A 581 -14.49 7.91 58.94
N ASN A 582 -15.60 8.61 58.73
CA ASN A 582 -15.72 10.08 58.72
C ASN A 582 -14.67 10.77 57.82
N LYS A 583 -14.33 10.10 56.73
CA LYS A 583 -13.48 10.57 55.65
C LYS A 583 -14.19 10.26 54.33
N THR A 584 -13.51 10.47 53.23
CA THR A 584 -14.05 10.38 51.87
C THR A 584 -13.17 9.51 50.98
N GLY A 585 -13.68 9.03 49.84
CA GLY A 585 -12.86 8.29 48.88
C GLY A 585 -12.36 6.96 49.44
N ALA A 586 -13.21 5.97 49.72
CA ALA A 586 -12.76 4.73 50.37
C ALA A 586 -11.96 3.82 49.41
N GLY A 587 -12.34 3.76 48.14
CA GLY A 587 -11.52 3.10 47.11
C GLY A 587 -10.36 3.99 46.70
N ILE A 588 -10.65 5.04 45.93
CA ILE A 588 -9.65 5.97 45.39
C ILE A 588 -10.01 7.39 45.82
N LYS A 589 -9.06 8.11 46.42
CA LYS A 589 -9.16 9.56 46.64
C LYS A 589 -8.12 10.31 45.83
N VAL A 590 -8.58 11.31 45.09
CA VAL A 590 -7.76 12.39 44.54
C VAL A 590 -7.98 13.61 45.41
N ASP A 591 -6.94 14.02 46.12
CA ASP A 591 -6.96 15.13 47.07
C ASP A 591 -6.99 16.50 46.36
N SER A 592 -7.46 17.53 47.06
CA SER A 592 -7.61 18.89 46.52
C SER A 592 -6.34 19.54 45.95
N TYR A 593 -5.17 19.15 46.44
CA TYR A 593 -3.89 19.65 45.93
C TYR A 593 -3.41 18.93 44.67
N ALA A 594 -4.04 17.82 44.30
CA ALA A 594 -3.62 17.04 43.15
C ALA A 594 -4.00 17.72 41.82
N THR A 595 -3.09 17.67 40.87
CA THR A 595 -3.30 18.05 39.47
C THR A 595 -2.70 16.95 38.59
N GLY A 596 -2.94 16.98 37.27
CA GLY A 596 -2.51 15.92 36.35
C GLY A 596 -3.67 15.01 35.95
N SER A 597 -3.50 13.68 36.03
CA SER A 597 -4.51 12.74 35.53
C SER A 597 -4.66 11.45 36.34
N LEU A 598 -5.89 10.92 36.39
CA LEU A 598 -6.22 9.57 36.84
C LEU A 598 -6.83 8.80 35.67
N THR A 599 -6.20 7.70 35.26
CA THR A 599 -6.69 6.88 34.14
C THR A 599 -6.97 5.46 34.63
N LEU A 600 -8.19 4.99 34.44
CA LEU A 600 -8.64 3.64 34.76
C LEU A 600 -8.98 2.91 33.47
N VAL A 601 -8.26 1.83 33.17
CA VAL A 601 -8.48 1.00 31.98
C VAL A 601 -8.83 -0.40 32.44
N ASP A 602 -10.00 -0.91 32.08
CA ASP A 602 -10.49 -2.24 32.50
C ASP A 602 -10.26 -2.51 33.99
N THR A 603 -10.43 -1.47 34.79
CA THR A 603 -10.21 -1.48 36.23
C THR A 603 -11.54 -1.51 36.95
N LYS A 604 -11.65 -2.36 37.97
CA LYS A 604 -12.83 -2.48 38.82
C LYS A 604 -12.59 -1.76 40.14
N VAL A 605 -13.52 -0.91 40.57
CA VAL A 605 -13.49 -0.24 41.88
C VAL A 605 -14.75 -0.65 42.63
N GLU A 606 -14.62 -1.56 43.58
CA GLU A 606 -15.78 -2.24 44.17
C GLU A 606 -15.74 -2.49 45.66
N TYR A 607 -16.93 -2.63 46.27
CA TYR A 607 -17.11 -2.96 47.69
C TYR A 607 -16.38 -2.03 48.67
N ASN A 608 -16.10 -0.78 48.26
CA ASN A 608 -15.48 0.20 49.14
C ASN A 608 -16.56 0.92 49.96
N THR A 609 -16.28 1.19 51.24
CA THR A 609 -17.26 1.75 52.18
C THR A 609 -16.76 3.01 52.88
N VAL A 610 -17.54 4.09 52.82
CA VAL A 610 -17.40 5.23 53.75
C VAL A 610 -18.35 5.03 54.91
N LYS A 611 -17.83 4.92 56.13
CA LYS A 611 -18.63 4.84 57.37
C LYS A 611 -18.84 6.24 57.95
N ALA A 612 -20.10 6.63 58.10
CA ALA A 612 -20.51 7.84 58.79
C ALA A 612 -20.88 7.51 60.23
N THR A 613 -20.04 7.89 61.19
CA THR A 613 -20.28 7.70 62.64
C THR A 613 -20.46 9.03 63.38
N SER A 614 -19.75 10.08 62.94
CA SER A 614 -19.83 11.45 63.45
C SER A 614 -19.24 12.44 62.43
N GLY A 615 -19.45 13.75 62.60
CA GLY A 615 -18.84 14.76 61.71
C GLY A 615 -19.78 15.30 60.63
N PRO A 616 -19.25 15.84 59.51
CA PRO A 616 -20.01 16.72 58.62
C PRO A 616 -21.22 16.02 58.02
N VAL A 617 -22.24 16.80 57.67
CA VAL A 617 -23.45 16.31 56.99
C VAL A 617 -23.08 15.46 55.76
N GLN A 618 -22.01 15.81 55.05
CA GLN A 618 -21.65 15.26 53.75
C GLN A 618 -20.63 14.13 53.83
N HIS A 619 -20.95 13.02 53.17
CA HIS A 619 -20.04 11.88 52.98
C HIS A 619 -20.01 11.52 51.49
N THR A 620 -18.82 11.36 50.91
CA THR A 620 -18.67 11.43 49.45
C THR A 620 -17.77 10.34 48.87
N GLY A 621 -18.15 9.82 47.70
CA GLY A 621 -17.26 9.04 46.85
C GLY A 621 -16.75 7.76 47.49
N ALA A 622 -17.61 6.80 47.84
CA ALA A 622 -17.13 5.56 48.44
C ALA A 622 -16.23 4.77 47.47
N GLY A 623 -16.60 4.69 46.19
CA GLY A 623 -15.73 4.17 45.14
C GLY A 623 -14.57 5.11 44.83
N ILE A 624 -14.89 6.24 44.19
CA ILE A 624 -13.91 7.23 43.75
C ILE A 624 -14.36 8.63 44.18
N MET A 625 -13.44 9.41 44.75
CA MET A 625 -13.65 10.81 45.08
C MET A 625 -12.58 11.69 44.43
N ILE A 626 -13.01 12.73 43.71
CA ILE A 626 -12.17 13.80 43.17
C ILE A 626 -12.41 15.10 43.92
N GLU A 627 -11.61 15.38 44.95
CA GLU A 627 -11.82 16.47 45.92
C GLU A 627 -11.48 17.85 45.36
N ASN A 628 -12.37 18.48 44.57
CA ASN A 628 -12.13 19.83 44.02
C ASN A 628 -10.80 19.98 43.26
N ALA A 629 -10.22 18.86 42.83
CA ALA A 629 -8.93 18.79 42.19
C ALA A 629 -9.06 19.13 40.70
N SER A 630 -8.09 19.88 40.18
CA SER A 630 -8.01 20.20 38.74
C SER A 630 -7.29 19.07 38.00
N VAL A 631 -7.96 17.92 37.91
CA VAL A 631 -7.43 16.70 37.28
C VAL A 631 -8.27 16.28 36.08
N LYS A 632 -7.62 15.62 35.12
CA LYS A 632 -8.28 14.87 34.06
C LYS A 632 -8.49 13.43 34.51
N VAL A 633 -9.71 12.92 34.39
CA VAL A 633 -10.05 11.54 34.75
C VAL A 633 -10.53 10.80 33.52
N PHE A 634 -9.94 9.66 33.22
CA PHE A 634 -10.35 8.77 32.14
C PHE A 634 -10.78 7.44 32.73
N ILE A 635 -12.00 6.99 32.43
CA ILE A 635 -12.52 5.69 32.86
C ILE A 635 -12.94 4.96 31.59
N ILE A 636 -12.24 3.87 31.29
CA ILE A 636 -12.27 3.21 29.99
C ILE A 636 -12.45 1.71 30.22
N GLY A 637 -13.64 1.19 29.92
CA GLY A 637 -14.02 -0.17 30.34
C GLY A 637 -14.12 -0.32 31.87
N GLY A 638 -14.09 -1.56 32.35
CA GLY A 638 -14.14 -1.87 33.79
C GLY A 638 -15.46 -1.56 34.51
N SER A 639 -15.42 -1.42 35.84
CA SER A 639 -16.62 -1.16 36.64
C SER A 639 -16.37 -0.29 37.89
N ILE A 640 -17.37 0.50 38.28
CA ILE A 640 -17.46 1.13 39.61
C ILE A 640 -18.70 0.60 40.27
N SER A 641 -18.54 -0.38 41.17
CA SER A 641 -19.68 -1.20 41.58
C SER A 641 -19.75 -1.54 43.07
N ASN A 642 -20.97 -1.63 43.60
CA ASN A 642 -21.21 -2.06 44.99
C ASN A 642 -20.47 -1.23 46.05
N ASN A 643 -20.12 0.02 45.74
CA ASN A 643 -19.54 0.93 46.73
C ASN A 643 -20.64 1.54 47.59
N LYS A 644 -20.35 1.72 48.88
CA LYS A 644 -21.36 2.00 49.90
C LYS A 644 -21.01 3.22 50.76
N ILE A 645 -21.97 4.11 50.98
CA ILE A 645 -21.89 5.08 52.08
C ILE A 645 -22.79 4.61 53.21
N ASP A 646 -22.17 4.14 54.30
CA ASP A 646 -22.88 3.57 55.43
C ASP A 646 -23.21 4.64 56.48
N CYS A 647 -24.49 5.02 56.54
CA CYS A 647 -25.04 5.97 57.49
C CYS A 647 -25.69 5.29 58.71
N SER A 648 -25.66 3.96 58.82
CA SER A 648 -26.44 3.23 59.84
C SER A 648 -26.03 3.54 61.29
N THR A 649 -24.77 3.92 61.51
CA THR A 649 -24.18 4.15 62.83
C THR A 649 -23.92 5.62 63.15
N THR A 650 -24.39 6.56 62.30
CA THR A 650 -24.17 7.98 62.54
C THR A 650 -24.98 8.49 63.73
N THR A 651 -24.31 9.26 64.59
CA THR A 651 -24.94 9.92 65.76
C THR A 651 -25.31 11.38 65.50
N TYR A 652 -25.01 11.91 64.31
CA TYR A 652 -25.07 13.34 64.01
C TYR A 652 -26.49 13.84 63.75
N THR A 653 -27.09 14.71 64.57
CA THR A 653 -28.55 14.94 64.58
C THR A 653 -29.12 15.80 63.44
N SER A 654 -28.31 16.57 62.72
CA SER A 654 -28.77 17.54 61.70
C SER A 654 -28.99 16.96 60.28
N GLY A 655 -28.92 15.63 60.14
CA GLY A 655 -29.11 14.93 58.86
C GLY A 655 -27.80 14.39 58.26
N THR A 656 -27.91 13.56 57.23
CA THR A 656 -26.75 12.95 56.55
C THR A 656 -26.96 12.91 55.04
N GLU A 657 -25.94 13.31 54.29
CA GLU A 657 -25.95 13.48 52.84
C GLU A 657 -24.87 12.59 52.19
N PRO A 658 -25.20 11.33 51.85
CA PRO A 658 -24.36 10.52 51.01
C PRO A 658 -24.40 11.05 49.57
N GLN A 659 -23.23 11.39 49.00
CA GLN A 659 -23.11 11.95 47.66
C GLN A 659 -22.17 11.11 46.79
N GLY A 660 -22.60 10.75 45.59
CA GLY A 660 -21.75 10.07 44.61
C GLY A 660 -21.17 8.76 45.14
N CYS A 661 -22.00 7.82 45.62
CA CYS A 661 -21.48 6.62 46.30
C CYS A 661 -20.50 5.83 45.40
N GLY A 662 -20.77 5.78 44.10
CA GLY A 662 -19.82 5.29 43.10
C GLY A 662 -18.72 6.33 42.81
N LEU A 663 -19.10 7.45 42.22
CA LEU A 663 -18.19 8.49 41.74
C LEU A 663 -18.63 9.88 42.22
N TRP A 664 -17.74 10.59 42.90
CA TRP A 664 -17.96 11.98 43.31
C TRP A 664 -16.96 12.92 42.63
N LEU A 665 -17.49 13.92 41.92
CA LEU A 665 -16.74 14.91 41.17
C LEU A 665 -16.94 16.29 41.80
N GLY A 666 -15.88 16.85 42.39
CA GLY A 666 -15.88 18.15 43.06
C GLY A 666 -15.90 19.34 42.09
N ASN A 667 -15.20 20.43 42.41
CA ASN A 667 -15.38 21.71 41.71
C ASN A 667 -14.64 21.90 40.37
N SER A 668 -13.60 21.13 40.01
CA SER A 668 -12.70 21.53 38.89
C SER A 668 -12.19 20.39 38.01
N SER A 669 -12.77 19.19 38.10
CA SER A 669 -12.29 18.02 37.35
C SER A 669 -12.87 17.97 35.94
N THR A 670 -12.13 17.34 35.02
CA THR A 670 -12.67 16.95 33.70
C THR A 670 -12.62 15.44 33.60
N THR A 671 -13.79 14.80 33.52
CA THR A 671 -13.93 13.34 33.54
C THR A 671 -14.51 12.84 32.23
N VAL A 672 -13.93 11.80 31.65
CA VAL A 672 -14.42 11.11 30.45
C VAL A 672 -14.64 9.64 30.80
N ILE A 673 -15.84 9.13 30.52
CA ILE A 673 -16.21 7.73 30.72
C ILE A 673 -16.56 7.15 29.33
N LYS A 674 -15.85 6.11 28.89
CA LYS A 674 -16.00 5.56 27.54
C LYS A 674 -15.80 4.05 27.47
N GLY A 675 -16.11 3.46 26.32
CA GLY A 675 -16.19 2.02 26.14
C GLY A 675 -17.26 1.38 27.03
N ASN A 676 -17.20 0.06 27.19
CA ASN A 676 -18.15 -0.73 27.99
C ASN A 676 -17.95 -0.58 29.52
N THR A 677 -17.71 0.63 30.02
CA THR A 677 -17.65 0.92 31.45
C THR A 677 -19.01 0.73 32.11
N THR A 678 -19.04 0.08 33.27
CA THR A 678 -20.27 -0.07 34.07
C THR A 678 -20.18 0.69 35.39
N ILE A 679 -21.20 1.47 35.73
CA ILE A 679 -21.37 2.04 37.07
C ILE A 679 -22.63 1.42 37.64
N GLN A 680 -22.48 0.57 38.66
CA GLN A 680 -23.60 -0.28 39.05
C GLN A 680 -23.74 -0.52 40.55
N SER A 681 -24.99 -0.57 41.03
CA SER A 681 -25.32 -1.05 42.39
C SER A 681 -24.57 -0.33 43.53
N ASN A 682 -24.07 0.88 43.28
CA ASN A 682 -23.54 1.76 44.32
C ASN A 682 -24.70 2.26 45.18
N SER A 683 -24.50 2.30 46.49
CA SER A 683 -25.59 2.42 47.45
C SER A 683 -25.22 3.23 48.69
N TYR A 684 -26.23 3.52 49.49
CA TYR A 684 -26.10 4.10 50.82
C TYR A 684 -27.02 3.35 51.78
N THR A 685 -26.93 3.62 53.08
CA THR A 685 -27.87 3.08 54.08
C THR A 685 -28.66 4.18 54.75
N LYS A 686 -29.82 3.81 55.31
CA LYS A 686 -30.54 4.67 56.25
C LYS A 686 -29.84 4.66 57.61
N ARG A 687 -30.05 5.73 58.37
CA ARG A 687 -29.69 5.84 59.79
C ARG A 687 -30.86 5.44 60.70
N ASN A 688 -30.57 5.20 61.98
CA ASN A 688 -31.58 4.81 62.97
C ASN A 688 -32.53 5.96 63.36
N THR A 689 -32.02 7.19 63.49
CA THR A 689 -32.79 8.37 63.89
C THR A 689 -32.34 9.59 63.08
N GLY A 690 -33.25 10.35 62.47
CA GLY A 690 -32.94 11.52 61.63
C GLY A 690 -33.04 11.26 60.12
N SER A 691 -32.90 12.32 59.31
CA SER A 691 -33.07 12.28 57.85
C SER A 691 -31.79 11.86 57.11
N VAL A 692 -31.96 11.18 55.97
CA VAL A 692 -30.91 10.92 54.98
C VAL A 692 -31.36 11.43 53.62
N THR A 693 -30.54 12.28 53.01
CA THR A 693 -30.78 12.85 51.68
C THR A 693 -29.60 12.52 50.77
N CYS A 694 -29.77 11.51 49.93
CA CYS A 694 -28.75 11.11 48.97
C CYS A 694 -28.77 12.00 47.72
N TYR A 695 -27.59 12.30 47.18
CA TYR A 695 -27.44 12.93 45.87
C TYR A 695 -26.55 12.05 44.99
N GLY A 696 -27.10 11.43 43.95
CA GLY A 696 -26.29 10.63 43.04
C GLY A 696 -25.77 9.35 43.69
N ALA A 697 -26.59 8.31 43.86
CA ALA A 697 -26.05 7.03 44.37
C ALA A 697 -24.99 6.45 43.41
N GLY A 698 -25.18 6.62 42.09
CA GLY A 698 -24.15 6.38 41.08
C GLY A 698 -23.09 7.48 41.07
N ILE A 699 -23.44 8.63 40.48
CA ILE A 699 -22.54 9.75 40.19
C ILE A 699 -23.09 11.05 40.80
N TYR A 700 -22.21 11.84 41.43
CA TYR A 700 -22.51 13.21 41.83
C TYR A 700 -21.50 14.18 41.20
N LEU A 701 -22.02 15.26 40.61
CA LEU A 701 -21.24 16.35 40.00
C LEU A 701 -21.54 17.67 40.69
N ASN A 702 -20.49 18.41 41.05
CA ASN A 702 -20.58 19.73 41.69
C ASN A 702 -19.76 20.80 40.98
N GLY A 703 -20.00 22.05 41.36
CA GLY A 703 -19.13 23.18 41.05
C GLY A 703 -18.97 23.43 39.56
N SER A 704 -17.74 23.48 39.06
CA SER A 704 -17.43 23.69 37.63
C SER A 704 -16.88 22.44 36.92
N SER A 705 -17.00 21.25 37.52
CA SER A 705 -16.53 20.01 36.88
C SER A 705 -17.27 19.69 35.59
N LYS A 706 -16.57 19.01 34.69
CA LYS A 706 -17.09 18.53 33.40
C LYS A 706 -17.07 17.01 33.38
N LEU A 707 -18.15 16.41 32.92
CA LEU A 707 -18.29 14.96 32.76
C LEU A 707 -18.79 14.66 31.34
N THR A 708 -18.02 13.88 30.59
CA THR A 708 -18.42 13.35 29.28
C THR A 708 -18.65 11.86 29.41
N ILE A 709 -19.79 11.37 28.95
CA ILE A 709 -20.15 9.95 28.98
C ILE A 709 -20.41 9.48 27.55
N GLY A 710 -19.75 8.41 27.15
CA GLY A 710 -19.83 7.85 25.81
C GLY A 710 -18.93 8.56 24.81
N GLU A 711 -19.08 8.18 23.55
CA GLU A 711 -18.26 8.66 22.43
C GLU A 711 -19.18 9.15 21.31
N SER A 712 -18.79 10.22 20.63
CA SER A 712 -19.61 10.80 19.57
C SER A 712 -19.80 9.79 18.43
N GLY A 713 -21.07 9.46 18.12
CA GLY A 713 -21.42 8.52 17.06
C GLY A 713 -21.25 7.04 17.41
N ALA A 714 -20.91 6.71 18.67
CA ALA A 714 -20.86 5.31 19.12
C ALA A 714 -22.25 4.76 19.42
N ASP A 715 -22.43 3.45 19.20
CA ASP A 715 -23.66 2.73 19.54
C ASP A 715 -23.78 2.51 21.06
N ASP A 716 -25.01 2.57 21.58
CA ASP A 716 -25.31 2.43 23.01
C ASP A 716 -24.96 1.03 23.58
N SER A 717 -24.84 0.00 22.71
CA SER A 717 -24.44 -1.36 23.09
C SER A 717 -22.95 -1.52 23.40
N VAL A 718 -22.10 -0.64 22.88
CA VAL A 718 -20.64 -0.61 23.11
C VAL A 718 -20.20 0.54 24.03
N SER A 719 -21.17 1.26 24.58
CA SER A 719 -21.00 2.49 25.35
C SER A 719 -21.28 2.27 26.85
N PRO A 720 -20.99 3.26 27.73
CA PRO A 720 -21.13 3.09 29.17
C PRO A 720 -22.56 2.76 29.64
N ILE A 721 -22.66 2.01 30.74
CA ILE A 721 -23.94 1.64 31.38
C ILE A 721 -23.95 2.11 32.84
N ILE A 722 -25.00 2.83 33.24
CA ILE A 722 -25.25 3.21 34.63
C ILE A 722 -26.52 2.50 35.12
N SER A 723 -26.40 1.63 36.13
CA SER A 723 -27.53 0.76 36.48
C SER A 723 -27.64 0.27 37.92
N GLY A 724 -28.84 -0.14 38.32
CA GLY A 724 -29.06 -0.83 39.60
C GLY A 724 -28.96 0.08 40.84
N HIS A 725 -28.94 1.40 40.67
CA HIS A 725 -28.95 2.34 41.78
C HIS A 725 -30.39 2.57 42.26
N SER A 726 -30.67 2.18 43.51
CA SER A 726 -32.01 2.30 44.07
C SER A 726 -32.05 3.21 45.28
N ARG A 727 -33.15 3.96 45.41
CA ARG A 727 -33.46 4.71 46.62
C ARG A 727 -33.66 3.76 47.80
N VAL A 728 -33.03 4.06 48.93
CA VAL A 728 -33.25 3.34 50.18
C VAL A 728 -34.58 3.76 50.79
N SER A 729 -35.42 2.80 51.18
CA SER A 729 -36.72 3.08 51.82
C SER A 729 -36.56 3.95 53.08
N GLY A 730 -37.43 4.95 53.21
CA GLY A 730 -37.39 5.92 54.33
C GLY A 730 -36.36 7.04 54.20
N THR A 731 -35.74 7.22 53.01
CA THR A 731 -34.77 8.30 52.74
C THR A 731 -35.21 9.15 51.54
N THR A 732 -34.57 10.28 51.29
CA THR A 732 -34.70 11.03 50.03
C THR A 732 -33.50 10.72 49.14
N CYS A 733 -33.69 10.61 47.82
CA CYS A 733 -32.60 10.48 46.86
C CYS A 733 -32.88 11.36 45.65
N HIS A 734 -31.97 12.29 45.38
CA HIS A 734 -31.97 13.13 44.21
C HIS A 734 -31.04 12.51 43.17
N GLY A 735 -31.62 12.00 42.06
CA GLY A 735 -30.86 11.39 40.98
C GLY A 735 -30.18 10.10 41.43
N THR A 736 -30.87 8.96 41.39
CA THR A 736 -30.28 7.67 41.78
C THR A 736 -29.05 7.33 40.94
N ALA A 737 -29.09 7.60 39.63
CA ALA A 737 -27.98 7.40 38.72
C ALA A 737 -27.02 8.59 38.71
N ILE A 738 -27.52 9.79 38.43
CA ILE A 738 -26.71 11.01 38.28
C ILE A 738 -27.39 12.19 39.00
N ALA A 739 -26.64 12.88 39.85
CA ALA A 739 -27.05 14.16 40.43
C ALA A 739 -26.07 15.27 40.01
N ILE A 740 -26.62 16.39 39.55
CA ILE A 740 -25.90 17.55 39.00
C ILE A 740 -26.26 18.76 39.84
N ALA A 741 -25.40 19.07 40.82
CA ALA A 741 -25.53 20.27 41.64
C ALA A 741 -24.90 21.50 40.97
N GLY A 742 -23.90 21.28 40.11
CA GLY A 742 -23.21 22.28 39.30
C GLY A 742 -22.43 21.62 38.17
N GLY A 743 -21.87 22.42 37.27
CA GLY A 743 -20.98 21.95 36.22
C GLY A 743 -21.72 21.54 34.95
N ARG A 744 -21.10 20.63 34.17
CA ARG A 744 -21.63 20.20 32.87
C ARG A 744 -21.46 18.70 32.67
N VAL A 745 -22.55 18.05 32.26
CA VAL A 745 -22.56 16.68 31.75
C VAL A 745 -22.88 16.70 30.26
N ASP A 746 -22.00 16.14 29.45
CA ASP A 746 -22.23 15.87 28.04
C ASP A 746 -22.43 14.36 27.85
N TRP A 747 -23.66 13.96 27.59
CA TRP A 747 -24.05 12.58 27.31
C TRP A 747 -24.05 12.34 25.81
N LEU A 748 -23.04 11.62 25.34
CA LEU A 748 -22.81 11.35 23.92
C LEU A 748 -23.40 10.02 23.48
N SER A 749 -23.27 8.96 24.30
CA SER A 749 -23.82 7.62 24.07
C SER A 749 -23.85 6.82 25.38
N GLY A 750 -24.58 5.71 25.43
CA GLY A 750 -24.68 4.81 26.58
C GLY A 750 -26.10 4.62 27.10
N ARG A 751 -26.24 3.93 28.24
CA ARG A 751 -27.55 3.55 28.81
C ARG A 751 -27.65 3.84 30.31
N ILE A 752 -28.83 4.31 30.75
CA ILE A 752 -29.21 4.44 32.16
C ILE A 752 -30.41 3.55 32.42
N ILE A 753 -30.22 2.43 33.14
CA ILE A 753 -31.26 1.39 33.28
C ILE A 753 -31.42 0.92 34.73
N ASN A 754 -32.62 0.50 35.13
CA ASN A 754 -32.88 -0.09 36.45
C ASN A 754 -32.50 0.81 37.64
N ASN A 755 -32.75 2.12 37.55
CA ASN A 755 -32.40 3.10 38.58
C ASN A 755 -33.62 3.68 39.34
N GLY A 756 -34.67 2.89 39.56
CA GLY A 756 -35.88 3.36 40.27
C GLY A 756 -36.83 4.25 39.46
N GLY A 757 -36.72 4.23 38.13
CA GLY A 757 -37.59 4.94 37.20
C GLY A 757 -36.95 6.18 36.54
N SER A 758 -37.40 6.50 35.33
CA SER A 758 -36.88 7.56 34.45
C SER A 758 -36.81 8.94 35.12
N ALA A 759 -37.90 9.34 35.81
CA ALA A 759 -38.00 10.65 36.45
C ALA A 759 -37.09 10.82 37.69
N GLN A 760 -36.54 9.73 38.23
CA GLN A 760 -35.70 9.76 39.44
C GLN A 760 -34.22 9.47 39.16
N ALA A 761 -33.88 8.99 37.96
CA ALA A 761 -32.53 8.55 37.62
C ALA A 761 -31.55 9.72 37.49
N VAL A 762 -31.96 10.81 36.84
CA VAL A 762 -31.13 12.02 36.66
C VAL A 762 -31.80 13.19 37.36
N TYR A 763 -31.03 13.89 38.20
CA TYR A 763 -31.47 15.11 38.88
C TYR A 763 -30.50 16.25 38.60
N ASN A 764 -31.01 17.41 38.22
CA ASN A 764 -30.22 18.61 37.98
C ASN A 764 -30.81 19.78 38.77
N SER A 765 -30.03 20.35 39.69
CA SER A 765 -30.43 21.49 40.52
C SER A 765 -29.62 22.76 40.27
N GLY A 766 -28.61 22.74 39.40
CA GLY A 766 -27.73 23.90 39.22
C GLY A 766 -26.65 23.79 38.16
N GLY A 767 -26.65 22.75 37.31
CA GLY A 767 -25.70 22.58 36.23
C GLY A 767 -26.35 22.41 34.85
N ILE A 768 -25.56 21.90 33.90
CA ILE A 768 -25.97 21.66 32.52
C ILE A 768 -25.96 20.15 32.25
N PHE A 769 -27.04 19.63 31.70
CA PHE A 769 -27.13 18.24 31.22
C PHE A 769 -27.49 18.26 29.73
N ASN A 770 -26.53 17.92 28.88
CA ASN A 770 -26.72 17.84 27.43
C ASN A 770 -26.84 16.38 27.02
N ALA A 771 -28.04 15.97 26.60
CA ALA A 771 -28.28 14.64 26.03
C ALA A 771 -28.55 14.79 24.52
N ASN A 772 -27.58 14.39 23.69
CA ASN A 772 -27.65 14.52 22.23
C ASN A 772 -28.56 13.46 21.60
N SER A 773 -29.88 13.55 21.78
CA SER A 773 -30.91 12.64 21.20
C SER A 773 -30.90 11.16 21.66
N HIS A 774 -29.95 10.74 22.49
CA HIS A 774 -29.95 9.41 23.11
C HIS A 774 -30.94 9.36 24.30
N THR A 775 -31.83 8.37 24.29
CA THR A 775 -32.79 8.14 25.36
C THR A 775 -32.10 7.56 26.60
N ALA A 776 -32.12 8.34 27.69
CA ALA A 776 -31.65 7.92 29.01
C ALA A 776 -32.59 6.90 29.71
N TYR A 777 -33.29 6.03 28.97
CA TYR A 777 -34.39 5.20 29.49
C TYR A 777 -34.24 3.71 29.17
#